data_AF-A0AA42BBD4-F1
#
_entry.id   AF-A0AA42BBD4-F1
#
_cell.length_a   1.000
_cell.length_b   1.000
_cell.length_c   1.000
_cell.angle_alpha   90.00
_cell.angle_beta   90.00
_cell.angle_gamma   90.00
#
_symmetry.space_group_name_H-M   'P 1'
#
loop_
_entity.id
_entity.type
_entity.pdbx_description
1 polymer ?
#
loop_
_entity_poly.entity_id
_entity_poly.type
_entity_poly.pdbx_seq_one_letter_code
_entity_poly.pdbx_strand_id
1 'polypeptide(L)'
;MPPRFQVPRPQRWAVAAIVILGLVSLGDLSLATAEQPPALGVRARQASGGLIVSWVQPGGLAWDAGVRPGDRIIAVDGRPVVATDAPSTVASTSEITTESGDGLVRTVPSRVLEPFTLSRLYRLAFIAIAASFAVVGVLIYVLAGDAIVGAIALGFSVAGAVLFLSLIAAPSGADWAVTARHAAALAFGAGALLLFLAFPVDRLRAPRGRRLAIGCLSATAVLLAAYGWTYFFRPAAYDALRPVTYAVLIGEVVGAGALLVAGLLATPAERRDIATPLSVVAVGAFVALAPPVCLILVPSLLDISSIVRPEIALLSLAALPASLGTAVLSRRFFGITRILRRGLVALLVWIALVGSYTAGFAGLARWSSGQNAPVPVDLAAPAATVALVAATFWPLQHRLRRALERRLFRDVYDYRATLRELSAELVQFGELSAVARHALDRLGRTLDLSWAAIELTAEPAPLRFRWEGDAVIAAPDEGGRHVIATSPAAYQVPLIADGETIGMLQVGAKRHDIDLLPEDRELIATVAPHLATALRNALLIRQLEAQVEALADRERTLATLNDRLLSVQEEERRRLALELHDDPLQRAIQLSRELGAWADCPRAGHWQEIVEDIIASLRAICDGLHPPVLDDFGLPAGLEWLAARLRAETDLDVRVAIEAVDGDPFGRLEPDLELALYRVAQEALNNCLKHAEARSITVTLRREPARVLLRVADDGRGPAANGVTGGSQVGLGLLGMRERLQRWHGRVALEGGQPRGAVLTAEVRLGEAHGDETDR
;
A
#
# COMPACT_ATOMS: atom_id res chain seq x y z
N MET A 1 14.11 9.04 5.92
CA MET A 1 14.66 7.75 5.41
C MET A 1 13.98 6.62 6.15
N PRO A 2 13.13 5.81 5.52
CA PRO A 2 12.54 4.66 6.19
C PRO A 2 13.65 3.61 6.48
N PRO A 3 13.56 2.85 7.58
CA PRO A 3 14.51 1.76 7.84
C PRO A 3 14.37 0.75 6.71
N ARG A 4 15.44 0.55 5.93
CA ARG A 4 15.51 -0.48 4.89
C ARG A 4 15.11 -1.82 5.50
N PHE A 5 14.00 -2.39 5.03
CA PHE A 5 13.60 -3.76 5.34
C PHE A 5 14.72 -4.71 4.96
N GLN A 6 15.51 -5.15 5.94
CA GLN A 6 16.54 -6.16 5.73
C GLN A 6 15.85 -7.52 5.73
N VAL A 7 15.61 -8.08 4.55
CA VAL A 7 15.41 -9.52 4.39
C VAL A 7 16.53 -10.22 5.18
N PRO A 8 16.24 -11.20 6.06
CA PRO A 8 17.27 -11.84 6.85
C PRO A 8 18.36 -12.36 5.93
N ARG A 9 19.59 -11.89 6.16
CA ARG A 9 20.72 -12.18 5.28
C ARG A 9 20.85 -13.69 5.11
N PRO A 10 21.04 -14.21 3.89
CA PRO A 10 21.12 -15.66 3.63
C PRO A 10 22.19 -16.36 4.50
N GLN A 11 23.22 -15.62 4.91
CA GLN A 11 24.28 -16.07 5.81
C GLN A 11 23.77 -16.51 7.20
N ARG A 12 22.71 -15.90 7.75
CA ARG A 12 22.21 -16.27 9.09
C ARG A 12 21.60 -17.67 9.11
N TRP A 13 20.94 -18.08 8.04
CA TRP A 13 20.41 -19.43 7.91
C TRP A 13 21.53 -20.48 7.84
N ALA A 14 22.64 -20.18 7.14
CA ALA A 14 23.80 -21.07 7.10
C ALA A 14 24.47 -21.23 8.48
N VAL A 15 24.53 -20.17 9.28
CA VAL A 15 25.06 -20.28 10.66
C VAL A 15 24.13 -21.10 11.54
N ALA A 16 22.81 -20.85 11.46
CA ALA A 16 21.82 -21.67 12.17
C ALA A 16 21.95 -23.17 11.83
N ALA A 17 22.29 -23.48 10.57
CA ALA A 17 22.59 -24.84 10.12
C ALA A 17 23.63 -25.56 10.93
N ILE A 18 24.79 -24.92 10.95
CA ILE A 18 26.02 -25.49 11.49
C ILE A 18 25.82 -25.69 12.99
N VAL A 19 25.14 -24.74 13.64
CA VAL A 19 24.80 -24.83 15.06
C VAL A 19 23.85 -26.00 15.35
N ILE A 20 22.73 -26.13 14.65
CA ILE A 20 21.80 -27.25 14.90
C ILE A 20 22.49 -28.59 14.61
N LEU A 21 23.20 -28.70 13.50
CA LEU A 21 23.93 -29.93 13.15
C LEU A 21 24.94 -30.30 14.23
N GLY A 22 25.74 -29.33 14.69
CA GLY A 22 26.71 -29.55 15.76
C GLY A 22 26.07 -29.98 17.09
N LEU A 23 24.93 -29.39 17.46
CA LEU A 23 24.19 -29.77 18.66
C LEU A 23 23.56 -31.16 18.54
N VAL A 24 23.04 -31.55 17.38
CA VAL A 24 22.51 -32.90 17.15
C VAL A 24 23.64 -33.93 17.23
N SER A 25 24.78 -33.69 16.57
CA SER A 25 25.95 -34.58 16.65
C SER A 25 26.49 -34.70 18.08
N LEU A 26 26.50 -33.60 18.84
CA LEU A 26 26.86 -33.64 20.26
C LEU A 26 25.83 -34.45 21.07
N GLY A 27 24.54 -34.36 20.74
CA GLY A 27 23.50 -35.17 21.38
C GLY A 27 23.65 -36.66 21.13
N ASP A 28 23.96 -37.05 19.89
CA ASP A 28 24.26 -38.45 19.54
C ASP A 28 25.51 -38.96 20.27
N LEU A 29 26.57 -38.15 20.32
CA LEU A 29 27.77 -38.46 21.10
C LEU A 29 27.45 -38.59 22.59
N SER A 30 26.61 -37.71 23.13
CA SER A 30 26.22 -37.73 24.54
C SER A 30 25.40 -38.98 24.89
N LEU A 31 24.52 -39.43 24.00
CA LEU A 31 23.75 -40.66 24.16
C LEU A 31 24.65 -41.90 24.06
N ALA A 32 25.53 -41.97 23.05
CA ALA A 32 26.44 -43.09 22.85
C ALA A 32 27.40 -43.27 24.04
N THR A 33 27.87 -42.16 24.63
CA THR A 33 28.76 -42.19 25.80
C THR A 33 28.02 -42.46 27.10
N ALA A 34 26.73 -42.14 27.19
CA ALA A 34 25.89 -42.50 28.33
C ALA A 34 25.51 -44.00 28.35
N GLU A 35 25.69 -44.71 27.23
CA GLU A 35 25.50 -46.17 27.15
C GLU A 35 26.79 -46.95 27.48
N GLN A 36 27.94 -46.28 27.53
CA GLN A 36 29.22 -46.88 27.92
C GLN A 36 29.28 -47.13 29.44
N PRO A 37 30.03 -48.15 29.90
CA PRO A 37 30.24 -48.38 31.33
C PRO A 37 30.90 -47.14 31.97
N PRO A 38 30.44 -46.70 33.15
CA PRO A 38 30.93 -45.49 33.78
C PRO A 38 32.41 -45.64 34.17
N ALA A 39 33.23 -44.71 33.70
CA ALA A 39 34.63 -44.58 34.08
C ALA A 39 34.76 -43.61 35.26
N LEU A 40 35.72 -43.84 36.15
CA LEU A 40 35.94 -42.97 37.31
C LEU A 40 36.75 -41.71 36.98
N GLY A 41 37.28 -41.59 35.76
CA GLY A 41 38.12 -40.46 35.34
C GLY A 41 39.47 -40.43 36.06
N VAL A 42 40.03 -41.61 36.35
CA VAL A 42 41.30 -41.78 37.08
C VAL A 42 42.33 -42.42 36.17
N ARG A 43 43.56 -41.89 36.21
CA ARG A 43 44.73 -42.51 35.57
C ARG A 43 45.73 -42.87 36.66
N ALA A 44 46.33 -44.04 36.52
CA ALA A 44 47.35 -44.54 37.44
C ALA A 44 48.73 -44.55 36.79
N ARG A 45 49.75 -44.55 37.64
CA ARG A 45 51.14 -44.86 37.27
C ARG A 45 51.72 -45.89 38.23
N GLN A 46 52.71 -46.64 37.77
CA GLN A 46 53.41 -47.60 38.60
C GLN A 46 54.44 -46.91 39.50
N ALA A 47 54.52 -47.33 40.77
CA ALA A 47 55.49 -46.87 41.75
C ALA A 47 56.06 -48.06 42.54
N SER A 48 57.14 -47.85 43.30
CA SER A 48 57.92 -48.89 44.00
C SER A 48 57.18 -49.69 45.08
N GLY A 49 55.86 -49.50 45.24
CA GLY A 49 55.00 -50.22 46.18
C GLY A 49 53.57 -50.50 45.66
N GLY A 50 53.32 -50.38 44.36
CA GLY A 50 51.99 -50.60 43.76
C GLY A 50 51.58 -49.50 42.78
N LEU A 51 50.28 -49.41 42.50
CA LEU A 51 49.72 -48.36 41.65
C LEU A 51 49.40 -47.11 42.48
N ILE A 52 49.77 -45.94 41.94
CA ILE A 52 49.45 -44.64 42.53
C ILE A 52 48.62 -43.85 41.51
N VAL A 53 47.65 -43.10 42.01
CA VAL A 53 46.85 -42.18 41.20
C VAL A 53 47.76 -41.09 40.62
N SER A 54 47.95 -41.09 39.30
CA SER A 54 48.77 -40.09 38.60
C SER A 54 47.97 -38.86 38.21
N TRP A 55 46.67 -39.02 37.93
CA TRP A 55 45.79 -37.94 37.53
C TRP A 55 44.34 -38.32 37.84
N VAL A 56 43.55 -37.33 38.24
CA VAL A 56 42.11 -37.44 38.47
C VAL A 56 41.45 -36.29 37.73
N GLN A 57 40.38 -36.57 36.98
CA GLN A 57 39.58 -35.57 36.29
C GLN A 57 39.08 -34.50 37.28
N PRO A 58 39.51 -33.23 37.16
CA PRO A 58 39.00 -32.16 38.01
C PRO A 58 37.48 -32.03 37.89
N GLY A 59 36.78 -32.04 39.02
CA GLY A 59 35.32 -31.98 39.07
C GLY A 59 34.59 -33.18 38.44
N GLY A 60 35.29 -34.32 38.31
CA GLY A 60 34.71 -35.62 37.99
C GLY A 60 34.33 -36.43 39.24
N LEU A 61 33.69 -37.59 39.05
CA LEU A 61 33.17 -38.41 40.15
C LEU A 61 34.22 -38.79 41.20
N ALA A 62 35.41 -39.24 40.78
CA ALA A 62 36.48 -39.58 41.71
C ALA A 62 37.04 -38.35 42.46
N TRP A 63 37.04 -37.18 41.81
CA TRP A 63 37.47 -35.94 42.45
C TRP A 63 36.52 -35.52 43.57
N ASP A 64 35.22 -35.54 43.29
CA ASP A 64 34.18 -35.14 44.25
C ASP A 64 34.04 -36.16 45.39
N ALA A 65 34.36 -37.44 45.15
CA ALA A 65 34.51 -38.46 46.20
C ALA A 65 35.79 -38.29 47.05
N GLY A 66 36.66 -37.35 46.68
CA GLY A 66 37.85 -36.97 47.42
C GLY A 66 39.12 -37.76 47.10
N VAL A 67 39.17 -38.47 45.97
CA VAL A 67 40.40 -39.07 45.45
C VAL A 67 41.28 -37.95 44.90
N ARG A 68 42.58 -38.00 45.17
CA ARG A 68 43.56 -37.01 44.74
C ARG A 68 44.77 -37.64 44.06
N PRO A 69 45.46 -36.92 43.16
CA PRO A 69 46.74 -37.36 42.64
C PRO A 69 47.75 -37.59 43.78
N GLY A 70 48.37 -38.77 43.80
CA GLY A 70 49.27 -39.19 44.87
C GLY A 70 48.70 -40.26 45.80
N ASP A 71 47.38 -40.47 45.82
CA ASP A 71 46.76 -41.53 46.62
C ASP A 71 47.18 -42.92 46.10
N ARG A 72 47.40 -43.86 47.02
CA ARG A 72 47.80 -45.24 46.69
C ARG A 72 46.55 -46.06 46.38
N ILE A 73 46.56 -46.81 45.30
CA ILE A 73 45.43 -47.68 44.91
C ILE A 73 45.63 -49.04 45.59
N ILE A 74 44.72 -49.38 46.50
CA ILE A 74 44.78 -50.62 47.30
C ILE A 74 43.94 -51.72 46.66
N ALA A 75 42.79 -51.37 46.07
CA ALA A 75 41.91 -52.32 45.40
C ALA A 75 41.21 -51.69 44.19
N VAL A 76 40.85 -52.53 43.24
CA VAL A 76 40.18 -52.20 41.99
C VAL A 76 39.07 -53.24 41.77
N ASP A 77 37.81 -52.81 41.62
CA ASP A 77 36.64 -53.69 41.49
C ASP A 77 36.58 -54.79 42.58
N GLY A 78 36.90 -54.41 43.83
CA GLY A 78 36.96 -55.32 44.98
C GLY A 78 38.16 -56.28 45.00
N ARG A 79 39.05 -56.23 43.99
CA ARG A 79 40.29 -57.04 43.94
C ARG A 79 41.48 -56.22 44.44
N PRO A 80 42.28 -56.73 45.40
CA PRO A 80 43.48 -56.04 45.87
C PRO A 80 44.49 -55.91 44.73
N VAL A 81 45.08 -54.72 44.60
CA VAL A 81 46.07 -54.40 43.57
C VAL A 81 47.41 -55.04 43.94
N VAL A 82 48.00 -55.76 42.99
CA VAL A 82 49.33 -56.36 43.11
C VAL A 82 50.34 -55.52 42.34
N ALA A 83 51.62 -55.52 42.76
CA ALA A 83 52.68 -54.72 42.13
C ALA A 83 52.88 -54.96 40.63
N THR A 84 52.38 -56.08 40.09
CA THR A 84 52.44 -56.47 38.67
C THR A 84 51.28 -55.94 37.83
N ASP A 85 50.25 -55.34 38.43
CA ASP A 85 49.09 -54.85 37.69
C ASP A 85 49.46 -53.68 36.78
N ALA A 86 49.05 -53.76 35.52
CA ALA A 86 49.31 -52.70 34.55
C ALA A 86 48.48 -51.45 34.89
N PRO A 87 49.01 -50.22 34.79
CA PRO A 87 48.27 -49.01 35.09
C PRO A 87 46.99 -48.80 34.25
N SER A 88 46.90 -49.46 33.09
CA SER A 88 45.71 -49.46 32.23
C SER A 88 44.50 -50.16 32.85
N THR A 89 44.69 -51.02 33.85
CA THR A 89 43.58 -51.70 34.52
C THR A 89 42.66 -50.70 35.21
N VAL A 90 43.20 -49.61 35.76
CA VAL A 90 42.45 -48.56 36.50
C VAL A 90 41.57 -47.69 35.60
N ALA A 91 41.85 -47.63 34.30
CA ALA A 91 41.16 -46.71 33.39
C ALA A 91 39.70 -47.11 33.11
N SER A 92 39.37 -48.39 33.21
CA SER A 92 38.04 -48.94 32.87
C SER A 92 37.29 -49.54 34.07
N THR A 93 37.69 -49.18 35.28
CA THR A 93 37.19 -49.85 36.49
C THR A 93 35.95 -49.21 37.04
N SER A 94 35.08 -50.07 37.56
CA SER A 94 33.82 -49.68 38.16
C SER A 94 33.93 -49.35 39.64
N GLU A 95 35.06 -49.60 40.29
CA GLU A 95 35.29 -49.24 41.68
C GLU A 95 36.79 -49.13 41.95
N ILE A 96 37.21 -48.09 42.67
CA ILE A 96 38.58 -47.97 43.16
C ILE A 96 38.59 -47.76 44.67
N THR A 97 39.50 -48.44 45.36
CA THR A 97 39.79 -48.21 46.77
C THR A 97 41.18 -47.59 46.87
N THR A 98 41.23 -46.40 47.45
CA THR A 98 42.45 -45.59 47.56
C THR A 98 42.79 -45.30 49.02
N GLU A 99 44.08 -45.27 49.34
CA GLU A 99 44.63 -44.81 50.60
C GLU A 99 45.26 -43.45 50.37
N SER A 100 44.77 -42.43 51.08
CA SER A 100 45.41 -41.11 51.03
C SER A 100 46.65 -41.06 51.91
N GLY A 101 47.49 -40.04 51.73
CA GLY A 101 48.74 -39.86 52.48
C GLY A 101 48.56 -39.81 54.01
N ASP A 102 47.36 -39.46 54.48
CA ASP A 102 46.98 -39.42 55.90
C ASP A 102 46.41 -40.76 56.42
N GLY A 103 46.49 -41.85 55.63
CA GLY A 103 45.99 -43.19 56.00
C GLY A 103 44.48 -43.38 55.84
N LEU A 104 43.77 -42.39 55.28
CA LEU A 104 42.33 -42.49 55.05
C LEU A 104 42.03 -43.37 53.84
N VAL A 105 41.33 -44.48 54.07
CA VAL A 105 40.88 -45.39 53.00
C VAL A 105 39.52 -44.94 52.47
N ARG A 106 39.43 -44.72 51.16
CA ARG A 106 38.21 -44.34 50.45
C ARG A 106 37.91 -45.35 49.36
N THR A 107 36.71 -45.92 49.40
CA THR A 107 36.19 -46.75 48.32
C THR A 107 35.21 -45.93 47.49
N VAL A 108 35.51 -45.77 46.21
CA VAL A 108 34.73 -44.99 45.26
C VAL A 108 34.20 -45.92 44.17
N PRO A 109 32.95 -46.39 44.30
CA PRO A 109 32.28 -47.12 43.25
C PRO A 109 31.74 -46.16 42.19
N SER A 110 31.94 -46.50 40.91
CA SER A 110 31.25 -45.93 39.76
C SER A 110 29.74 -46.21 39.78
N ARG A 111 29.30 -47.18 40.62
CA ARG A 111 27.90 -47.60 40.80
C ARG A 111 27.19 -47.04 42.04
N VAL A 112 27.80 -46.24 42.93
CA VAL A 112 27.00 -45.52 43.95
C VAL A 112 26.39 -44.29 43.31
N LEU A 113 25.34 -44.55 42.50
CA LEU A 113 24.26 -43.65 42.10
C LEU A 113 23.20 -44.43 41.27
N GLU A 114 22.68 -45.58 41.75
CA GLU A 114 21.37 -46.10 41.28
C GLU A 114 20.37 -46.07 42.44
N PRO A 115 19.22 -45.38 42.25
CA PRO A 115 18.18 -45.82 41.30
C PRO A 115 17.97 -44.92 40.07
N PHE A 116 18.75 -43.85 39.90
CA PHE A 116 18.56 -42.88 38.83
C PHE A 116 19.84 -42.72 37.98
N THR A 117 20.38 -43.82 37.45
CA THR A 117 20.98 -43.78 36.12
C THR A 117 19.94 -43.15 35.21
N LEU A 118 20.01 -41.81 35.01
CA LEU A 118 18.95 -40.93 34.49
C LEU A 118 17.90 -41.76 33.76
N SER A 119 16.81 -42.10 34.49
CA SER A 119 15.74 -42.94 33.92
C SER A 119 15.45 -42.43 32.52
N ARG A 120 15.03 -43.26 31.57
CA ARG A 120 14.80 -42.81 30.18
C ARG A 120 14.09 -41.44 30.13
N LEU A 121 13.19 -41.18 31.08
CA LEU A 121 12.55 -39.88 31.36
C LEU A 121 13.51 -38.69 31.54
N TYR A 122 14.53 -38.77 32.40
CA TYR A 122 15.47 -37.66 32.61
C TYR A 122 16.35 -37.38 31.40
N ARG A 123 16.83 -38.43 30.70
CA ARG A 123 17.58 -38.25 29.45
C ARG A 123 16.72 -37.58 28.39
N LEU A 124 15.47 -38.02 28.25
CA LEU A 124 14.48 -37.39 27.37
C LEU A 124 14.22 -35.93 27.79
N ALA A 125 14.11 -35.65 29.09
CA ALA A 125 13.92 -34.29 29.59
C ALA A 125 15.10 -33.38 29.26
N PHE A 126 16.35 -33.82 29.47
CA PHE A 126 17.54 -33.04 29.13
C PHE A 126 17.68 -32.81 27.62
N ILE A 127 17.37 -33.81 26.80
CA ILE A 127 17.33 -33.65 25.33
C ILE A 127 16.25 -32.64 24.94
N ALA A 128 15.06 -32.72 25.52
CA ALA A 128 13.96 -31.79 25.24
C ALA A 128 14.32 -30.35 25.64
N ILE A 129 14.97 -30.17 26.79
CA ILE A 129 15.44 -28.86 27.25
C ILE A 129 16.54 -28.34 26.31
N ALA A 130 17.54 -29.15 25.97
CA ALA A 130 18.59 -28.77 25.02
C ALA A 130 18.02 -28.38 23.65
N ALA A 131 17.07 -29.16 23.14
CA ALA A 131 16.37 -28.87 21.89
C ALA A 131 15.57 -27.56 21.98
N SER A 132 14.90 -27.29 23.10
CA SER A 132 14.17 -26.04 23.30
C SER A 132 15.08 -24.81 23.27
N PHE A 133 16.26 -24.88 23.92
CA PHE A 133 17.27 -23.83 23.86
C PHE A 133 17.77 -23.62 22.42
N ALA A 134 18.07 -24.70 21.70
CA ALA A 134 18.54 -24.64 20.32
C ALA A 134 17.49 -23.99 19.39
N VAL A 135 16.22 -24.43 19.49
CA VAL A 135 15.12 -23.92 18.68
C VAL A 135 14.87 -22.44 18.96
N VAL A 136 14.77 -22.05 20.23
CA VAL A 136 14.51 -20.66 20.62
C VAL A 136 15.68 -19.75 20.24
N GLY A 137 16.93 -20.20 20.42
CA GLY A 137 18.12 -19.43 20.06
C GLY A 137 18.26 -19.19 18.57
N VAL A 138 18.05 -20.22 17.75
CA VAL A 138 18.04 -20.10 16.29
C VAL A 138 16.90 -19.20 15.82
N LEU A 139 15.72 -19.34 16.43
CA LEU A 139 14.57 -18.50 16.13
C LEU A 139 14.89 -17.03 16.41
N ILE A 140 15.45 -16.70 17.57
CA ILE A 140 15.85 -15.33 17.90
C ILE A 140 16.95 -14.83 16.94
N TYR A 141 17.98 -15.62 16.66
CA TYR A 141 19.08 -15.20 15.77
C TYR A 141 18.62 -14.84 14.35
N VAL A 142 17.74 -15.67 13.79
CA VAL A 142 17.20 -15.48 12.45
C VAL A 142 16.24 -14.28 12.42
N LEU A 143 15.42 -14.12 13.45
CA LEU A 143 14.36 -13.12 13.50
C LEU A 143 14.79 -11.75 14.04
N ALA A 144 15.86 -11.67 14.83
CA ALA A 144 16.28 -10.44 15.48
C ALA A 144 16.69 -9.37 14.46
N GLY A 145 16.13 -8.16 14.58
CA GLY A 145 16.52 -7.02 13.74
C GLY A 145 17.97 -6.58 13.97
N ASP A 146 18.45 -6.65 15.21
CA ASP A 146 19.84 -6.36 15.57
C ASP A 146 20.70 -7.63 15.52
N ALA A 147 21.79 -7.59 14.72
CA ALA A 147 22.70 -8.71 14.55
C ALA A 147 23.44 -9.08 15.84
N ILE A 148 23.75 -8.09 16.69
CA ILE A 148 24.48 -8.31 17.94
C ILE A 148 23.59 -9.03 18.94
N VAL A 149 22.35 -8.55 19.11
CA VAL A 149 21.38 -9.17 20.02
C VAL A 149 21.07 -10.60 19.57
N GLY A 150 20.87 -10.82 18.26
CA GLY A 150 20.68 -12.15 17.71
C GLY A 150 21.86 -13.08 17.99
N ALA A 151 23.10 -12.61 17.81
CA ALA A 151 24.30 -13.42 18.04
C ALA A 151 24.51 -13.76 19.52
N ILE A 152 24.25 -12.81 20.43
CA ILE A 152 24.33 -13.04 21.88
C ILE A 152 23.28 -14.07 22.30
N ALA A 153 22.04 -13.95 21.82
CA ALA A 153 20.97 -14.90 22.10
C ALA A 153 21.31 -16.30 21.56
N LEU A 154 21.89 -16.41 20.36
CA LEU A 154 22.37 -17.68 19.81
C LEU A 154 23.46 -18.29 20.70
N GLY A 155 24.47 -17.51 21.09
CA GLY A 155 25.56 -17.99 21.94
C GLY A 155 25.07 -18.48 23.31
N PHE A 156 24.17 -17.73 23.95
CA PHE A 156 23.51 -18.11 25.19
C PHE A 156 22.73 -19.44 25.05
N SER A 157 21.93 -19.56 24.00
CA SER A 157 21.16 -20.78 23.71
C SER A 157 22.04 -21.99 23.40
N VAL A 158 23.14 -21.80 22.66
CA VAL A 158 24.11 -22.87 22.39
C VAL A 158 24.78 -23.33 23.67
N ALA A 159 25.21 -22.40 24.53
CA ALA A 159 25.77 -22.75 25.83
C ALA A 159 24.76 -23.55 26.69
N GLY A 160 23.49 -23.15 26.70
CA GLY A 160 22.42 -23.88 27.38
C GLY A 160 22.23 -25.29 26.82
N ALA A 161 22.18 -25.44 25.49
CA ALA A 161 22.04 -26.74 24.84
C ALA A 161 23.24 -27.66 25.13
N VAL A 162 24.48 -27.16 25.00
CA VAL A 162 25.71 -27.91 25.30
C VAL A 162 25.75 -28.33 26.78
N LEU A 163 25.32 -27.46 27.70
CA LEU A 163 25.25 -27.78 29.12
C LEU A 163 24.35 -29.01 29.36
N PHE A 164 23.14 -29.02 28.82
CA PHE A 164 22.20 -30.14 28.99
C PHE A 164 22.66 -31.43 28.28
N LEU A 165 23.24 -31.32 27.09
CA LEU A 165 23.79 -32.50 26.39
C LEU A 165 24.98 -33.10 27.16
N SER A 166 25.89 -32.26 27.65
CA SER A 166 27.01 -32.71 28.46
C SER A 166 26.59 -33.36 29.78
N LEU A 167 25.46 -32.95 30.38
CA LEU A 167 24.89 -33.56 31.59
C LEU A 167 24.35 -34.97 31.38
N ILE A 168 24.05 -35.36 30.14
CA ILE A 168 23.66 -36.75 29.81
C ILE A 168 24.89 -37.67 29.88
N ALA A 169 26.04 -37.19 29.42
CA ALA A 169 27.28 -37.96 29.32
C ALA A 169 28.19 -37.81 30.54
N ALA A 170 28.13 -36.71 31.29
CA ALA A 170 29.00 -36.48 32.45
C ALA A 170 28.97 -37.59 33.52
N PRO A 171 27.83 -38.24 33.80
CA PRO A 171 27.78 -39.38 34.74
C PRO A 171 28.57 -40.60 34.28
N SER A 172 28.86 -40.77 32.98
CA SER A 172 29.75 -41.85 32.52
C SER A 172 31.22 -41.57 32.78
N GLY A 173 31.56 -40.39 33.31
CA GLY A 173 32.92 -39.98 33.64
C GLY A 173 33.81 -39.68 32.44
N ALA A 174 33.21 -39.49 31.25
CA ALA A 174 33.93 -39.11 30.06
C ALA A 174 34.58 -37.71 30.20
N ASP A 175 35.91 -37.63 30.00
CA ASP A 175 36.71 -36.40 30.13
C ASP A 175 36.11 -35.22 29.33
N TRP A 176 35.67 -35.46 28.09
CA TRP A 176 35.08 -34.43 27.23
C TRP A 176 33.74 -33.92 27.79
N ALA A 177 32.94 -34.76 28.45
CA ALA A 177 31.63 -34.39 28.96
C ALA A 177 31.75 -33.53 30.22
N VAL A 178 32.68 -33.88 31.12
CA VAL A 178 32.96 -33.11 32.34
C VAL A 178 33.55 -31.73 31.99
N THR A 179 34.44 -31.67 31.01
CA THR A 179 35.03 -30.41 30.53
C THR A 179 34.01 -29.55 29.78
N ALA A 180 33.20 -30.13 28.88
CA ALA A 180 32.13 -29.43 28.19
C ALA A 180 31.09 -28.86 29.16
N ARG A 181 30.72 -29.60 30.22
CA ARG A 181 29.80 -29.15 31.27
C ARG A 181 30.31 -27.88 31.97
N HIS A 182 31.57 -27.86 32.38
CA HIS A 182 32.18 -26.69 33.02
C HIS A 182 32.22 -25.49 32.07
N ALA A 183 32.67 -25.71 30.83
CA ALA A 183 32.77 -24.64 29.86
C ALA A 183 31.40 -24.05 29.49
N ALA A 184 30.40 -24.92 29.31
CA ALA A 184 29.04 -24.52 29.00
C ALA A 184 28.37 -23.79 30.17
N ALA A 185 28.60 -24.20 31.42
CA ALA A 185 28.07 -23.50 32.60
C ALA A 185 28.59 -22.06 32.69
N LEU A 186 29.90 -21.86 32.49
CA LEU A 186 30.52 -20.53 32.46
C LEU A 186 30.02 -19.69 31.28
N ALA A 187 29.93 -20.27 30.08
CA ALA A 187 29.40 -19.57 28.91
C ALA A 187 27.91 -19.23 29.05
N PHE A 188 27.13 -20.07 29.76
CA PHE A 188 25.72 -19.85 30.01
C PHE A 188 25.47 -18.67 30.96
N GLY A 189 26.24 -18.58 32.05
CA GLY A 189 26.19 -17.44 32.99
C GLY A 189 26.50 -16.11 32.30
N ALA A 190 27.63 -16.05 31.60
CA ALA A 190 28.04 -14.89 30.84
C ALA A 190 27.03 -14.53 29.73
N GLY A 191 26.53 -15.54 29.00
CA GLY A 191 25.52 -15.37 27.97
C GLY A 191 24.22 -14.78 28.51
N ALA A 192 23.77 -15.20 29.69
CA ALA A 192 22.57 -14.66 30.34
C ALA A 192 22.75 -13.18 30.67
N LEU A 193 23.88 -12.80 31.28
CA LEU A 193 24.17 -11.41 31.62
C LEU A 193 24.29 -10.53 30.36
N LEU A 194 24.99 -11.01 29.33
CA LEU A 194 25.11 -10.31 28.05
C LEU A 194 23.77 -10.15 27.34
N LEU A 195 22.91 -11.17 27.39
CA LEU A 195 21.57 -11.11 26.80
C LEU A 195 20.76 -9.97 27.43
N PHE A 196 20.70 -9.90 28.77
CA PHE A 196 19.93 -8.86 29.46
C PHE A 196 20.57 -7.46 29.41
N LEU A 197 21.89 -7.40 29.23
CA LEU A 197 22.61 -6.16 28.96
C LEU A 197 22.35 -5.63 27.54
N ALA A 198 22.22 -6.54 26.58
CA ALA A 198 21.89 -6.25 25.19
C ALA A 198 20.43 -5.82 25.04
N PHE A 199 19.52 -6.47 25.78
CA PHE A 199 18.08 -6.23 25.73
C PHE A 199 17.43 -6.79 27.01
N PRO A 200 16.58 -6.06 27.75
CA PRO A 200 15.81 -4.88 27.35
C PRO A 200 16.48 -3.52 27.66
N VAL A 201 17.62 -3.51 28.35
CA VAL A 201 18.20 -2.25 28.87
C VAL A 201 19.03 -1.50 27.81
N ASP A 202 19.36 -2.14 26.69
CA ASP A 202 20.16 -1.60 25.56
C ASP A 202 21.47 -0.91 25.98
N ARG A 203 22.11 -1.37 27.06
CA ARG A 203 23.31 -0.72 27.64
C ARG A 203 24.61 -1.05 26.90
N LEU A 204 24.61 -2.00 25.96
CA LEU A 204 25.80 -2.31 25.15
C LEU A 204 26.32 -1.11 24.36
N ARG A 205 25.45 -0.16 24.00
CA ARG A 205 25.83 1.07 23.31
C ARG A 205 26.49 2.11 24.25
N ALA A 206 26.23 2.01 25.56
CA ALA A 206 26.81 2.90 26.55
C ALA A 206 28.21 2.44 26.98
N PRO A 207 29.14 3.37 27.27
CA PRO A 207 30.51 3.03 27.65
C PRO A 207 30.59 2.19 28.93
N ARG A 208 29.69 2.42 29.90
CA ARG A 208 29.61 1.61 31.13
C ARG A 208 29.13 0.18 30.86
N GLY A 209 28.14 0.00 30.00
CA GLY A 209 27.65 -1.34 29.63
C GLY A 209 28.69 -2.12 28.84
N ARG A 210 29.38 -1.50 27.88
CA ARG A 210 30.48 -2.16 27.16
C ARG A 210 31.62 -2.61 28.09
N ARG A 211 31.98 -1.82 29.10
CA ARG A 211 32.98 -2.24 30.12
C ARG A 211 32.51 -3.45 30.91
N LEU A 212 31.23 -3.49 31.30
CA LEU A 212 30.63 -4.65 31.98
C LEU A 212 30.67 -5.91 31.10
N ALA A 213 30.28 -5.77 29.83
CA ALA A 213 30.31 -6.87 28.86
C ALA A 213 31.73 -7.44 28.65
N ILE A 214 32.73 -6.56 28.47
CA ILE A 214 34.12 -6.96 28.34
C ILE A 214 34.61 -7.62 29.64
N GLY A 215 34.31 -7.04 30.80
CA GLY A 215 34.68 -7.61 32.09
C GLY A 215 34.13 -9.02 32.31
N CYS A 216 32.86 -9.25 31.98
CA CYS A 216 32.22 -10.56 32.02
C CYS A 216 32.91 -11.55 31.07
N LEU A 217 33.06 -11.21 29.78
CA LEU A 217 33.74 -12.07 28.81
C LEU A 217 35.20 -12.37 29.19
N SER A 218 35.92 -11.39 29.74
CA SER A 218 37.28 -11.56 30.23
C SER A 218 37.34 -12.49 31.44
N ALA A 219 36.42 -12.33 32.41
CA ALA A 219 36.33 -13.22 33.57
C ALA A 219 36.05 -14.67 33.15
N THR A 220 35.09 -14.88 32.24
CA THR A 220 34.80 -16.19 31.66
C THR A 220 36.02 -16.80 30.96
N ALA A 221 36.72 -16.02 30.12
CA ALA A 221 37.91 -16.49 29.41
C ALA A 221 39.06 -16.85 30.36
N VAL A 222 39.28 -16.05 31.40
CA VAL A 222 40.30 -16.32 32.44
C VAL A 222 39.95 -17.58 33.22
N LEU A 223 38.69 -17.79 33.60
CA LEU A 223 38.28 -19.00 34.31
C LEU A 223 38.37 -20.25 33.44
N LEU A 224 38.04 -20.17 32.15
CA LEU A 224 38.24 -21.26 31.20
C LEU A 224 39.71 -21.61 31.03
N ALA A 225 40.58 -20.60 30.91
CA ALA A 225 42.02 -20.79 30.83
C ALA A 225 42.59 -21.37 32.14
N ALA A 226 42.12 -20.89 33.29
CA ALA A 226 42.49 -21.44 34.59
C ALA A 226 42.04 -22.89 34.74
N TYR A 227 40.82 -23.22 34.33
CA TYR A 227 40.32 -24.60 34.35
C TYR A 227 41.15 -25.49 33.44
N GLY A 228 41.43 -25.05 32.20
CA GLY A 228 42.33 -25.77 31.29
C GLY A 228 43.73 -25.98 31.89
N TRP A 229 44.27 -24.97 32.58
CA TRP A 229 45.53 -25.09 33.29
C TRP A 229 45.48 -26.14 34.40
N THR A 230 44.41 -26.16 35.22
CA THR A 230 44.22 -27.20 36.24
C THR A 230 44.10 -28.58 35.62
N TYR A 231 43.39 -28.71 34.50
CA TYR A 231 43.19 -29.97 33.79
C TYR A 231 44.51 -30.58 33.28
N PHE A 232 45.35 -29.77 32.61
CA PHE A 232 46.58 -30.25 31.97
C PHE A 232 47.81 -30.28 32.87
N PHE A 233 47.97 -29.32 33.78
CA PHE A 233 49.24 -29.12 34.48
C PHE A 233 49.17 -29.37 35.99
N ARG A 234 48.10 -28.90 36.67
CA ARG A 234 48.00 -28.91 38.14
C ARG A 234 46.56 -29.23 38.60
N PRO A 235 46.12 -30.51 38.58
CA PRO A 235 44.75 -30.86 38.99
C PRO A 235 44.40 -30.41 40.40
N ALA A 236 45.35 -30.51 41.36
CA ALA A 236 45.19 -30.06 42.75
C ALA A 236 44.76 -28.58 42.89
N ALA A 237 45.09 -27.72 41.93
CA ALA A 237 44.69 -26.32 41.98
C ALA A 237 43.20 -26.10 41.68
N TYR A 238 42.48 -27.13 41.22
CA TYR A 238 41.04 -27.06 40.98
C TYR A 238 40.24 -26.79 42.27
N ASP A 239 40.67 -27.33 43.42
CA ASP A 239 39.97 -27.09 44.70
C ASP A 239 39.97 -25.60 45.08
N ALA A 240 41.01 -24.85 44.70
CA ALA A 240 41.08 -23.39 44.87
C ALA A 240 40.29 -22.62 43.78
N LEU A 241 40.26 -23.15 42.56
CA LEU A 241 39.54 -22.55 41.43
C LEU A 241 38.02 -22.69 41.53
N ARG A 242 37.55 -23.81 42.10
CA ARG A 242 36.14 -24.18 42.23
C ARG A 242 35.28 -23.11 42.94
N PRO A 243 35.61 -22.61 44.15
CA PRO A 243 34.81 -21.58 44.80
C PRO A 243 34.79 -20.26 44.01
N VAL A 244 35.91 -19.88 43.37
CA VAL A 244 35.98 -18.68 42.51
C VAL A 244 35.03 -18.82 41.32
N THR A 245 34.99 -20.01 40.71
CA THR A 245 34.10 -20.34 39.59
C THR A 245 32.63 -20.20 39.99
N TYR A 246 32.24 -20.74 41.14
CA TYR A 246 30.87 -20.60 41.64
C TYR A 246 30.52 -19.16 42.02
N ALA A 247 31.43 -18.43 42.65
CA ALA A 247 31.21 -17.02 43.00
C ALA A 247 30.97 -16.15 41.76
N VAL A 248 31.76 -16.35 40.69
CA VAL A 248 31.56 -15.63 39.42
C VAL A 248 30.24 -16.02 38.77
N LEU A 249 29.90 -17.31 38.72
CA LEU A 249 28.63 -17.77 38.14
C LEU A 249 27.40 -17.20 38.89
N ILE A 250 27.46 -17.16 40.23
CA ILE A 250 26.42 -16.51 41.06
C ILE A 250 26.34 -15.01 40.71
N GLY A 251 27.48 -14.33 40.63
CA GLY A 251 27.54 -12.91 40.28
C GLY A 251 26.95 -12.61 38.89
N GLU A 252 27.22 -13.45 37.90
CA GLU A 252 26.66 -13.33 36.55
C GLU A 252 25.14 -13.54 36.54
N VAL A 253 24.64 -14.55 37.23
CA VAL A 253 23.20 -14.85 37.31
C VAL A 253 22.44 -13.77 38.09
N VAL A 254 22.97 -13.30 39.22
CA VAL A 254 22.38 -12.20 39.99
C VAL A 254 22.42 -10.90 39.20
N GLY A 255 23.53 -10.62 38.50
CA GLY A 255 23.65 -9.46 37.61
C GLY A 255 22.64 -9.48 36.47
N ALA A 256 22.45 -10.64 35.83
CA ALA A 256 21.41 -10.87 34.82
C ALA A 256 20.01 -10.58 35.36
N GLY A 257 19.67 -11.09 36.56
CA GLY A 257 18.39 -10.83 37.22
C GLY A 257 18.20 -9.35 37.57
N ALA A 258 19.23 -8.68 38.09
CA ALA A 258 19.18 -7.25 38.41
C ALA A 258 18.97 -6.38 37.16
N LEU A 259 19.62 -6.72 36.03
CA LEU A 259 19.41 -6.04 34.75
C LEU A 259 17.99 -6.22 34.22
N LEU A 260 17.42 -7.42 34.37
CA LEU A 260 16.06 -7.73 33.97
C LEU A 260 15.02 -6.95 34.79
N VAL A 261 15.20 -6.87 36.11
CA VAL A 261 14.38 -6.04 37.02
C VAL A 261 14.53 -4.56 36.68
N ALA A 262 15.75 -4.08 36.46
CA ALA A 262 15.99 -2.69 36.05
C ALA A 262 15.32 -2.37 34.71
N GLY A 263 15.30 -3.32 33.76
CA GLY A 263 14.58 -3.20 32.50
C GLY A 263 13.07 -3.09 32.68
N LEU A 264 12.48 -3.89 33.57
CA LEU A 264 11.07 -3.81 33.93
C LEU A 264 10.72 -2.45 34.55
N LEU A 265 11.51 -1.99 35.52
CA LEU A 265 11.28 -0.72 36.22
C LEU A 265 11.48 0.50 35.31
N ALA A 266 12.39 0.41 34.34
CA ALA A 266 12.62 1.47 33.36
C ALA A 266 11.54 1.55 32.27
N THR A 267 10.65 0.55 32.16
CA THR A 267 9.59 0.52 31.15
C THR A 267 8.34 1.24 31.70
N PRO A 268 7.92 2.39 31.15
CA PRO A 268 6.79 3.16 31.68
C PRO A 268 5.47 2.38 31.56
N ALA A 269 4.60 2.52 32.57
CA ALA A 269 3.34 1.76 32.72
C ALA A 269 2.35 1.96 31.55
N GLU A 270 2.46 3.06 30.80
CA GLU A 270 1.66 3.35 29.61
C GLU A 270 2.03 2.48 28.39
N ARG A 271 3.18 1.78 28.40
CA ARG A 271 3.61 0.82 27.37
C ARG A 271 3.32 -0.63 27.77
N ARG A 272 2.06 -0.95 28.08
CA ARG A 272 1.61 -2.32 28.45
C ARG A 272 1.99 -3.38 27.41
N ASP A 273 2.12 -2.98 26.14
CA ASP A 273 2.46 -3.84 25.01
C ASP A 273 3.87 -4.47 25.09
N ILE A 274 4.83 -3.83 25.79
CA ILE A 274 6.19 -4.33 25.98
C ILE A 274 6.38 -4.90 27.39
N ALA A 275 5.68 -4.32 28.38
CA ALA A 275 5.78 -4.72 29.78
C ALA A 275 5.28 -6.16 30.02
N THR A 276 4.20 -6.57 29.35
CA THR A 276 3.60 -7.91 29.52
C THR A 276 4.56 -9.04 29.10
N PRO A 277 5.13 -9.07 27.88
CA PRO A 277 6.08 -10.13 27.53
C PRO A 277 7.39 -10.06 28.32
N LEU A 278 7.87 -8.85 28.67
CA LEU A 278 9.06 -8.71 29.51
C LEU A 278 8.83 -9.26 30.92
N SER A 279 7.64 -9.09 31.50
CA SER A 279 7.28 -9.68 32.79
C SER A 279 7.22 -11.21 32.74
N VAL A 280 6.78 -11.80 31.63
CA VAL A 280 6.78 -13.26 31.43
C VAL A 280 8.22 -13.79 31.38
N VAL A 281 9.13 -13.09 30.67
CA VAL A 281 10.56 -13.43 30.67
C VAL A 281 11.18 -13.25 32.05
N ALA A 282 10.82 -12.22 32.79
CA ALA A 282 11.32 -12.00 34.15
C ALA A 282 10.89 -13.09 35.13
N VAL A 283 9.60 -13.45 35.12
CA VAL A 283 9.08 -14.56 35.92
C VAL A 283 9.73 -15.88 35.49
N GLY A 284 9.82 -16.13 34.18
CA GLY A 284 10.45 -17.34 33.65
C GLY A 284 11.94 -17.46 34.00
N ALA A 285 12.70 -16.37 33.90
CA ALA A 285 14.10 -16.32 34.29
C ALA A 285 14.28 -16.50 35.81
N PHE A 286 13.40 -15.92 36.63
CA PHE A 286 13.42 -16.14 38.07
C PHE A 286 13.16 -17.60 38.43
N VAL A 287 12.11 -18.20 37.86
CA VAL A 287 11.77 -19.62 38.05
C VAL A 287 12.90 -20.53 37.56
N ALA A 288 13.59 -20.15 36.48
CA ALA A 288 14.70 -20.92 35.91
C ALA A 288 16.01 -20.82 36.71
N LEU A 289 16.35 -19.64 37.22
CA LEU A 289 17.68 -19.38 37.78
C LEU A 289 17.71 -19.46 39.31
N ALA A 290 16.60 -19.21 40.01
CA ALA A 290 16.57 -19.26 41.46
C ALA A 290 16.87 -20.67 42.03
N PRO A 291 16.29 -21.78 41.52
CA PRO A 291 16.58 -23.10 42.08
C PRO A 291 18.04 -23.55 41.90
N PRO A 292 18.69 -23.42 40.72
CA PRO A 292 20.10 -23.76 40.58
C PRO A 292 21.01 -22.90 41.46
N VAL A 293 20.73 -21.60 41.62
CA VAL A 293 21.52 -20.74 42.50
C VAL A 293 21.38 -21.17 43.95
N CYS A 294 20.15 -21.32 44.45
CA CYS A 294 19.90 -21.60 45.87
C CYS A 294 20.17 -23.04 46.29
N LEU A 295 20.00 -24.01 45.39
CA LEU A 295 20.11 -25.45 45.71
C LEU A 295 21.42 -26.08 45.23
N ILE A 296 22.15 -25.46 44.30
CA ILE A 296 23.42 -25.99 43.77
C ILE A 296 24.57 -25.03 44.05
N LEU A 297 24.51 -23.79 43.53
CA LEU A 297 25.67 -22.90 43.52
C LEU A 297 26.03 -22.37 44.91
N VAL A 298 25.05 -21.87 45.66
CA VAL A 298 25.27 -21.33 47.02
C VAL A 298 25.71 -22.43 47.99
N PRO A 299 25.04 -23.61 48.05
CA PRO A 299 25.53 -24.71 48.89
C PRO A 299 26.94 -25.17 48.51
N SER A 300 27.22 -25.34 47.21
CA SER A 300 28.55 -25.74 46.73
C SER A 300 29.64 -24.70 47.02
N LEU A 301 29.30 -23.40 47.06
CA LEU A 301 30.24 -22.34 47.44
C LEU A 301 30.56 -22.37 48.94
N LEU A 302 29.59 -22.76 49.76
CA LEU A 302 29.72 -22.87 51.22
C LEU A 302 30.19 -24.25 51.70
N ASP A 303 30.51 -25.15 50.76
CA ASP A 303 30.87 -26.56 51.03
C ASP A 303 29.79 -27.30 51.84
N ILE A 304 28.52 -26.90 51.67
CA ILE A 304 27.35 -27.52 52.28
C ILE A 304 26.83 -28.61 51.35
N SER A 305 26.55 -29.80 51.89
CA SER A 305 25.93 -30.89 51.13
C SER A 305 24.61 -30.44 50.50
N SER A 306 24.45 -30.68 49.20
CA SER A 306 23.25 -30.30 48.45
C SER A 306 21.98 -30.90 49.06
N ILE A 307 21.01 -30.06 49.42
CA ILE A 307 19.72 -30.46 50.03
C ILE A 307 18.86 -31.27 49.04
N VAL A 308 18.99 -30.94 47.75
CA VAL A 308 18.30 -31.60 46.63
C VAL A 308 19.34 -32.03 45.61
N ARG A 309 19.11 -33.16 44.94
CA ARG A 309 19.95 -33.60 43.82
C ARG A 309 20.07 -32.52 42.74
N PRO A 310 21.30 -32.16 42.29
CA PRO A 310 21.52 -31.08 41.33
C PRO A 310 20.71 -31.21 40.04
N GLU A 311 20.49 -32.44 39.56
CA GLU A 311 19.76 -32.73 38.31
C GLU A 311 18.32 -32.24 38.35
N ILE A 312 17.68 -32.30 39.52
CA ILE A 312 16.29 -31.86 39.72
C ILE A 312 16.20 -30.34 39.67
N ALA A 313 17.12 -29.66 40.35
CA ALA A 313 17.16 -28.20 40.34
C ALA A 313 17.44 -27.65 38.93
N LEU A 314 18.24 -28.36 38.12
CA LEU A 314 18.53 -27.97 36.73
C LEU A 314 17.32 -28.08 35.79
N LEU A 315 16.32 -28.93 36.07
CA LEU A 315 15.10 -29.00 35.25
C LEU A 315 14.33 -27.67 35.20
N SER A 316 14.46 -26.84 36.25
CA SER A 316 13.85 -25.51 36.29
C SER A 316 14.33 -24.60 35.17
N LEU A 317 15.54 -24.80 34.64
CA LEU A 317 16.08 -24.03 33.51
C LEU A 317 15.24 -24.15 32.24
N ALA A 318 14.35 -25.16 32.13
CA ALA A 318 13.38 -25.29 31.05
C ALA A 318 12.41 -24.08 30.97
N ALA A 319 12.16 -23.38 32.09
CA ALA A 319 11.32 -22.19 32.12
C ALA A 319 11.92 -21.01 31.33
N LEU A 320 13.24 -21.00 31.12
CA LEU A 320 13.94 -19.93 30.41
C LEU A 320 13.70 -19.95 28.89
N PRO A 321 13.95 -21.04 28.15
CA PRO A 321 13.58 -21.11 26.73
C PRO A 321 12.06 -21.08 26.54
N ALA A 322 11.26 -21.61 27.47
CA ALA A 322 9.80 -21.50 27.42
C ALA A 322 9.34 -20.02 27.49
N SER A 323 9.85 -19.25 28.44
CA SER A 323 9.50 -17.83 28.59
C SER A 323 10.06 -16.94 27.48
N LEU A 324 11.28 -17.20 27.00
CA LEU A 324 11.81 -16.53 25.80
C LEU A 324 11.00 -16.91 24.55
N GLY A 325 10.58 -18.17 24.42
CA GLY A 325 9.75 -18.65 23.33
C GLY A 325 8.36 -17.99 23.31
N THR A 326 7.69 -17.90 24.45
CA THR A 326 6.41 -17.18 24.55
C THR A 326 6.59 -15.68 24.28
N ALA A 327 7.70 -15.08 24.73
CA ALA A 327 8.02 -13.69 24.43
C ALA A 327 8.24 -13.46 22.92
N VAL A 328 8.94 -14.37 22.24
CA VAL A 328 9.09 -14.35 20.77
C VAL A 328 7.74 -14.52 20.06
N LEU A 329 6.85 -15.37 20.60
CA LEU A 329 5.51 -15.58 20.04
C LEU A 329 4.56 -14.40 20.28
N SER A 330 4.76 -13.63 21.36
CA SER A 330 3.91 -12.51 21.79
C SER A 330 4.04 -11.20 20.98
N ARG A 331 4.40 -11.32 19.69
CA ARG A 331 4.31 -10.31 18.62
C ARG A 331 5.25 -9.08 18.61
N ARG A 332 6.00 -8.68 19.65
CA ARG A 332 6.88 -7.48 19.55
C ARG A 332 8.21 -7.51 20.34
N PHE A 333 8.53 -8.59 21.06
CA PHE A 333 9.79 -8.74 21.81
C PHE A 333 10.97 -8.93 20.83
N PHE A 334 12.09 -8.21 21.01
CA PHE A 334 13.25 -8.14 20.09
C PHE A 334 13.08 -7.41 18.73
N GLY A 335 12.01 -6.62 18.56
CA GLY A 335 11.77 -5.93 17.28
C GLY A 335 11.40 -6.88 16.14
N ILE A 336 10.88 -8.06 16.49
CA ILE A 336 10.41 -9.09 15.55
C ILE A 336 9.04 -8.65 15.01
N THR A 337 9.01 -8.04 13.82
CA THR A 337 7.75 -7.83 13.06
C THR A 337 7.24 -9.17 12.50
N ARG A 338 6.07 -9.18 11.82
CA ARG A 338 5.25 -10.31 11.28
C ARG A 338 5.96 -11.49 10.55
N ILE A 339 7.29 -11.56 10.57
CA ILE A 339 8.17 -12.66 10.16
C ILE A 339 7.88 -13.95 10.97
N LEU A 340 7.22 -13.90 12.13
CA LEU A 340 6.98 -15.07 12.98
C LEU A 340 6.23 -16.22 12.28
N ARG A 341 5.33 -15.97 11.32
CA ARG A 341 4.62 -17.04 10.57
C ARG A 341 5.49 -17.67 9.47
N ARG A 342 6.17 -16.86 8.66
CA ARG A 342 7.06 -17.33 7.57
C ARG A 342 8.39 -17.88 8.10
N GLY A 343 8.91 -17.27 9.16
CA GLY A 343 10.08 -17.72 9.92
C GLY A 343 9.85 -19.05 10.63
N LEU A 344 8.63 -19.30 11.15
CA LEU A 344 8.28 -20.58 11.76
C LEU A 344 8.11 -21.69 10.71
N VAL A 345 7.58 -21.40 9.52
CA VAL A 345 7.60 -22.36 8.39
C VAL A 345 9.04 -22.62 7.92
N ALA A 346 9.86 -21.58 7.82
CA ALA A 346 11.26 -21.72 7.46
C ALA A 346 12.04 -22.52 8.51
N LEU A 347 11.75 -22.31 9.81
CA LEU A 347 12.31 -23.04 10.95
C LEU A 347 11.83 -24.50 10.97
N LEU A 348 10.55 -24.78 10.72
CA LEU A 348 10.01 -26.14 10.66
C LEU A 348 10.58 -26.93 9.48
N VAL A 349 10.68 -26.30 8.30
CA VAL A 349 11.39 -26.88 7.16
C VAL A 349 12.85 -27.13 7.51
N TRP A 350 13.47 -26.22 8.26
CA TRP A 350 14.83 -26.38 8.78
C TRP A 350 14.99 -27.58 9.70
N ILE A 351 14.18 -27.66 10.75
CA ILE A 351 14.20 -28.75 11.73
C ILE A 351 13.95 -30.08 11.05
N ALA A 352 12.99 -30.14 10.12
CA ALA A 352 12.69 -31.34 9.34
C ALA A 352 13.86 -31.74 8.42
N LEU A 353 14.47 -30.79 7.71
CA LEU A 353 15.60 -31.06 6.83
C LEU A 353 16.80 -31.56 7.63
N VAL A 354 17.19 -30.84 8.69
CA VAL A 354 18.31 -31.23 9.54
C VAL A 354 18.08 -32.58 10.17
N GLY A 355 16.90 -32.79 10.78
CA GLY A 355 16.52 -34.07 11.36
C GLY A 355 16.60 -35.22 10.34
N SER A 356 16.20 -34.99 9.09
CA SER A 356 16.29 -35.98 8.02
C SER A 356 17.74 -36.28 7.61
N TYR A 357 18.61 -35.26 7.51
CA TYR A 357 20.02 -35.42 7.18
C TYR A 357 20.79 -36.12 8.30
N THR A 358 20.53 -35.78 9.56
CA THR A 358 21.16 -36.41 10.72
C THR A 358 20.69 -37.86 10.89
N ALA A 359 19.40 -38.13 10.73
CA ALA A 359 18.88 -39.50 10.75
C ALA A 359 19.43 -40.36 9.60
N GLY A 360 19.54 -39.78 8.40
CA GLY A 360 20.15 -40.43 7.24
C GLY A 360 21.63 -40.74 7.47
N PHE A 361 22.39 -39.79 8.04
CA PHE A 361 23.79 -40.00 8.38
C PHE A 361 23.97 -41.05 9.49
N ALA A 362 23.22 -40.95 10.59
CA ALA A 362 23.28 -41.92 11.67
C ALA A 362 22.89 -43.33 11.19
N GLY A 363 21.90 -43.44 10.28
CA GLY A 363 21.54 -44.68 9.62
C GLY A 363 22.67 -45.24 8.74
N LEU A 364 23.30 -44.39 7.93
CA LEU A 364 24.42 -44.78 7.07
C LEU A 364 25.65 -45.17 7.89
N ALA A 365 25.94 -44.45 8.97
CA ALA A 365 27.03 -44.74 9.89
C ALA A 365 26.81 -46.06 10.64
N ARG A 366 25.58 -46.34 11.09
CA ARG A 366 25.22 -47.64 11.71
C ARG A 366 25.27 -48.78 10.70
N TRP A 367 24.91 -48.51 9.45
CA TRP A 367 24.95 -49.50 8.37
C TRP A 367 26.39 -49.82 7.96
N SER A 368 27.27 -48.82 7.89
CA SER A 368 28.68 -49.00 7.58
C SER A 368 29.44 -49.64 8.75
N SER A 369 29.04 -49.35 10.00
CA SER A 369 29.64 -49.91 11.21
C SER A 369 29.07 -51.28 11.59
N GLY A 370 28.88 -52.20 10.62
CA GLY A 370 28.37 -53.56 10.86
C GLY A 370 28.82 -54.11 12.21
N GLN A 371 27.86 -54.62 13.00
CA GLN A 371 27.98 -54.93 14.43
C GLN A 371 29.41 -55.38 14.84
N ASN A 372 30.07 -54.57 15.69
CA ASN A 372 31.30 -54.86 16.45
C ASN A 372 32.69 -54.62 15.84
N ALA A 373 32.91 -53.63 14.96
CA ALA A 373 34.28 -53.17 14.66
C ALA A 373 34.52 -51.69 15.02
N PRO A 374 35.53 -51.35 15.84
CA PRO A 374 35.95 -49.97 16.02
C PRO A 374 36.66 -49.50 14.75
N VAL A 375 35.96 -48.71 13.93
CA VAL A 375 36.54 -48.09 12.74
C VAL A 375 37.48 -46.95 13.19
N PRO A 376 38.74 -46.87 12.72
CA PRO A 376 39.56 -45.68 12.94
C PRO A 376 38.86 -44.51 12.25
N VAL A 377 38.61 -43.42 12.99
CA VAL A 377 37.88 -42.25 12.50
C VAL A 377 38.72 -41.56 11.43
N ASP A 378 38.61 -42.04 10.19
CA ASP A 378 39.18 -41.38 9.03
C ASP A 378 38.33 -40.14 8.80
N LEU A 379 38.89 -38.97 9.15
CA LEU A 379 38.24 -37.65 9.10
C LEU A 379 37.62 -37.31 7.73
N ALA A 380 37.99 -38.05 6.68
CA ALA A 380 37.50 -37.88 5.31
C ALA A 380 35.99 -38.15 5.16
N ALA A 381 35.45 -39.18 5.81
CA ALA A 381 34.02 -39.53 5.69
C ALA A 381 33.09 -38.46 6.31
N PRO A 382 33.30 -38.03 7.57
CA PRO A 382 32.50 -36.94 8.16
C PRO A 382 32.73 -35.60 7.43
N ALA A 383 33.94 -35.31 6.94
CA ALA A 383 34.20 -34.09 6.17
C ALA A 383 33.45 -34.08 4.82
N ALA A 384 33.42 -35.20 4.11
CA ALA A 384 32.68 -35.34 2.85
C ALA A 384 31.15 -35.22 3.06
N THR A 385 30.63 -35.71 4.19
CA THR A 385 29.20 -35.56 4.49
C THR A 385 28.85 -34.12 4.86
N VAL A 386 29.68 -33.45 5.67
CA VAL A 386 29.51 -32.02 5.97
C VAL A 386 29.53 -31.19 4.68
N ALA A 387 30.44 -31.49 3.74
CA ALA A 387 30.51 -30.82 2.45
C ALA A 387 29.26 -31.08 1.58
N LEU A 388 28.76 -32.32 1.53
CA LEU A 388 27.56 -32.68 0.77
C LEU A 388 26.30 -32.02 1.35
N VAL A 389 26.16 -32.01 2.67
CA VAL A 389 25.07 -31.31 3.37
C VAL A 389 25.19 -29.81 3.07
N ALA A 390 26.36 -29.21 3.23
CA ALA A 390 26.55 -27.78 2.94
C ALA A 390 26.19 -27.40 1.50
N ALA A 391 26.52 -28.25 0.52
CA ALA A 391 26.24 -28.01 -0.90
C ALA A 391 24.75 -28.20 -1.26
N THR A 392 24.06 -29.17 -0.65
CA THR A 392 22.68 -29.52 -1.01
C THR A 392 21.62 -28.83 -0.15
N PHE A 393 21.98 -28.37 1.04
CA PHE A 393 21.07 -27.80 2.02
C PHE A 393 20.37 -26.53 1.50
N TRP A 394 21.14 -25.54 1.03
CA TRP A 394 20.61 -24.25 0.59
C TRP A 394 19.56 -24.36 -0.54
N PRO A 395 19.83 -25.06 -1.66
CA PRO A 395 18.85 -25.16 -2.75
C PRO A 395 17.60 -25.94 -2.34
N LEU A 396 17.75 -27.00 -1.54
CA LEU A 396 16.62 -27.83 -1.08
C LEU A 396 15.72 -27.06 -0.10
N GLN A 397 16.32 -26.39 0.89
CA GLN A 397 15.61 -25.54 1.85
C GLN A 397 14.83 -24.43 1.13
N HIS A 398 15.44 -23.78 0.13
CA HIS A 398 14.81 -22.67 -0.58
C HIS A 398 13.62 -23.12 -1.46
N ARG A 399 13.66 -24.35 -2.00
CA ARG A 399 12.54 -24.95 -2.73
C ARG A 399 11.40 -25.37 -1.81
N LEU A 400 11.69 -26.11 -0.73
CA LEU A 400 10.66 -26.54 0.23
C LEU A 400 9.99 -25.37 0.91
N ARG A 401 10.76 -24.36 1.34
CA ARG A 401 10.21 -23.14 1.96
C ARG A 401 9.22 -22.45 1.03
N ARG A 402 9.61 -22.20 -0.22
CA ARG A 402 8.73 -21.55 -1.22
C ARG A 402 7.51 -22.40 -1.57
N ALA A 403 7.60 -23.73 -1.50
CA ALA A 403 6.46 -24.61 -1.74
C ALA A 403 5.47 -24.60 -0.55
N LEU A 404 5.97 -24.66 0.69
CA LEU A 404 5.13 -24.60 1.89
C LEU A 404 4.55 -23.20 2.12
N GLU A 405 5.32 -22.13 1.93
CA GLU A 405 4.82 -20.75 2.07
C GLU A 405 3.65 -20.49 1.11
N ARG A 406 3.73 -20.99 -0.13
CA ARG A 406 2.65 -20.90 -1.12
C ARG A 406 1.40 -21.71 -0.75
N ARG A 407 1.54 -22.79 0.02
CA ARG A 407 0.41 -23.65 0.45
C ARG A 407 -0.20 -23.23 1.78
N LEU A 408 0.60 -22.75 2.73
CA LEU A 408 0.19 -22.43 4.10
C LEU A 408 -0.21 -20.97 4.28
N PHE A 409 0.41 -20.04 3.55
CA PHE A 409 0.07 -18.62 3.60
C PHE A 409 -0.54 -18.24 2.26
N ARG A 410 -1.87 -18.25 2.21
CA ARG A 410 -2.64 -17.73 1.08
C ARG A 410 -2.59 -16.19 0.95
N ASP A 411 -1.83 -15.52 1.82
CA ASP A 411 -1.61 -14.07 1.79
C ASP A 411 -0.29 -13.74 1.09
N VAL A 412 -0.30 -13.92 -0.23
CA VAL A 412 0.43 -13.03 -1.12
C VAL A 412 -0.67 -12.29 -1.88
N TYR A 413 -1.18 -11.21 -1.29
CA TYR A 413 -1.74 -10.16 -2.13
C TYR A 413 -0.61 -9.77 -3.07
N ASP A 414 -0.74 -10.11 -4.35
CA ASP A 414 0.15 -9.59 -5.37
C ASP A 414 -0.19 -8.11 -5.51
N TYR A 415 0.44 -7.29 -4.66
CA TYR A 415 0.20 -5.84 -4.57
C TYR A 415 0.33 -5.17 -5.93
N ARG A 416 1.18 -5.72 -6.81
CA ARG A 416 1.35 -5.24 -8.18
C ARG A 416 0.18 -5.61 -9.08
N ALA A 417 -0.42 -6.79 -8.91
CA ALA A 417 -1.62 -7.18 -9.64
C ALA A 417 -2.81 -6.35 -9.20
N THR A 418 -3.02 -6.20 -7.89
CA THR A 418 -4.10 -5.37 -7.33
C THR A 418 -3.94 -3.89 -7.71
N LEU A 419 -2.72 -3.34 -7.74
CA LEU A 419 -2.46 -1.98 -8.25
C LEU A 419 -2.77 -1.83 -9.75
N ARG A 420 -2.39 -2.80 -10.58
CA ARG A 420 -2.66 -2.77 -12.02
C ARG A 420 -4.15 -2.90 -12.33
N GLU A 421 -4.85 -3.77 -11.61
CA GLU A 421 -6.29 -3.93 -11.70
C GLU A 421 -7.00 -2.65 -11.27
N LEU A 422 -6.66 -2.09 -10.11
CA LEU A 422 -7.19 -0.79 -9.67
C LEU A 422 -6.91 0.31 -10.69
N SER A 423 -5.68 0.42 -11.21
CA SER A 423 -5.36 1.44 -12.21
C SER A 423 -6.13 1.27 -13.53
N ALA A 424 -6.38 0.02 -13.94
CA ALA A 424 -7.12 -0.28 -15.16
C ALA A 424 -8.63 -0.03 -15.00
N GLU A 425 -9.19 -0.35 -13.84
CA GLU A 425 -10.61 -0.15 -13.53
C GLU A 425 -10.94 1.32 -13.26
N LEU A 426 -10.06 2.08 -12.60
CA LEU A 426 -10.28 3.50 -12.31
C LEU A 426 -10.40 4.37 -13.58
N VAL A 427 -9.84 3.93 -14.70
CA VAL A 427 -9.95 4.62 -16.01
C VAL A 427 -11.31 4.38 -16.67
N GLN A 428 -12.06 3.35 -16.29
CA GLN A 428 -13.34 3.01 -16.92
C GLN A 428 -14.51 3.87 -16.43
N PHE A 429 -14.37 4.52 -15.28
CA PHE A 429 -15.44 5.33 -14.69
C PHE A 429 -15.31 6.79 -15.13
N GLY A 430 -16.33 7.32 -15.83
CA GLY A 430 -16.41 8.74 -16.21
C GLY A 430 -16.88 9.67 -15.08
N GLU A 431 -17.65 9.16 -14.12
CA GLU A 431 -18.24 9.96 -13.05
C GLU A 431 -17.38 10.01 -11.78
N LEU A 432 -17.23 11.21 -11.21
CA LEU A 432 -16.46 11.45 -9.97
C LEU A 432 -16.92 10.57 -8.80
N SER A 433 -18.23 10.47 -8.59
CA SER A 433 -18.84 9.64 -7.55
C SER A 433 -18.60 8.15 -7.77
N ALA A 434 -18.53 7.69 -9.03
CA ALA A 434 -18.26 6.29 -9.33
C ALA A 434 -16.80 5.93 -9.02
N VAL A 435 -15.85 6.78 -9.46
CA VAL A 435 -14.41 6.63 -9.19
C VAL A 435 -14.15 6.58 -7.68
N ALA A 436 -14.65 7.56 -6.93
CA ALA A 436 -14.43 7.65 -5.49
C ALA A 436 -15.03 6.46 -4.73
N ARG A 437 -16.26 6.03 -5.07
CA ARG A 437 -16.92 4.89 -4.44
C ARG A 437 -16.21 3.58 -4.70
N HIS A 438 -15.85 3.32 -5.96
CA HIS A 438 -15.16 2.07 -6.34
C HIS A 438 -13.78 1.98 -5.70
N ALA A 439 -13.02 3.08 -5.71
CA ALA A 439 -11.71 3.15 -5.05
C ALA A 439 -11.80 2.85 -3.55
N LEU A 440 -12.73 3.51 -2.85
CA LEU A 440 -12.91 3.35 -1.41
C LEU A 440 -13.41 1.94 -1.04
N ASP A 441 -14.34 1.38 -1.81
CA ASP A 441 -14.83 0.03 -1.56
C ASP A 441 -13.74 -1.02 -1.77
N ARG A 442 -12.98 -0.90 -2.86
CA ARG A 442 -11.89 -1.83 -3.15
C ARG A 442 -10.77 -1.73 -2.12
N LEU A 443 -10.34 -0.51 -1.76
CA LEU A 443 -9.35 -0.31 -0.69
C LEU A 443 -9.87 -0.85 0.65
N GLY A 444 -11.12 -0.53 0.99
CA GLY A 444 -11.80 -0.99 2.20
C GLY A 444 -11.79 -2.51 2.35
N ARG A 445 -12.20 -3.23 1.31
CA ARG A 445 -12.25 -4.70 1.29
C ARG A 445 -10.88 -5.36 1.19
N THR A 446 -9.97 -4.80 0.39
CA THR A 446 -8.63 -5.38 0.20
C THR A 446 -7.77 -5.26 1.46
N LEU A 447 -7.91 -4.15 2.20
CA LEU A 447 -7.18 -3.90 3.42
C LEU A 447 -7.95 -4.26 4.70
N ASP A 448 -9.19 -4.78 4.58
CA ASP A 448 -10.09 -5.11 5.69
C ASP A 448 -10.26 -3.97 6.69
N LEU A 449 -10.55 -2.77 6.17
CA LEU A 449 -10.61 -1.53 6.94
C LEU A 449 -11.93 -1.40 7.72
N SER A 450 -11.89 -0.69 8.83
CA SER A 450 -13.09 -0.24 9.56
C SER A 450 -13.82 0.86 8.78
N TRP A 451 -13.07 1.84 8.27
CA TRP A 451 -13.58 2.91 7.43
C TRP A 451 -12.47 3.50 6.55
N ALA A 452 -12.87 4.16 5.46
CA ALA A 452 -11.99 4.96 4.61
C ALA A 452 -12.76 6.17 4.06
N ALA A 453 -12.09 7.30 3.85
CA ALA A 453 -12.72 8.51 3.34
C ALA A 453 -11.80 9.29 2.38
N ILE A 454 -12.40 9.90 1.36
CA ILE A 454 -11.75 10.85 0.46
C ILE A 454 -12.41 12.21 0.66
N GLU A 455 -11.58 13.22 0.90
CA GLU A 455 -12.00 14.63 0.96
C GLU A 455 -11.31 15.38 -0.18
N LEU A 456 -12.08 15.94 -1.11
CA LEU A 456 -11.58 16.72 -2.23
C LEU A 456 -11.76 18.21 -1.96
N THR A 457 -10.70 18.99 -2.19
CA THR A 457 -10.75 20.45 -2.21
C THR A 457 -11.32 20.89 -3.56
N ALA A 458 -12.64 20.95 -3.65
CA ALA A 458 -13.35 21.45 -4.82
C ALA A 458 -14.04 22.78 -4.47
N GLU A 459 -14.09 23.72 -5.42
CA GLU A 459 -14.93 24.90 -5.34
C GLU A 459 -16.31 24.61 -5.98
N PRO A 460 -17.43 25.10 -5.42
CA PRO A 460 -17.55 26.03 -4.30
C PRO A 460 -17.56 25.38 -2.89
N ALA A 461 -17.64 24.05 -2.78
CA ALA A 461 -17.66 23.33 -1.49
C ALA A 461 -16.88 22.01 -1.55
N PRO A 462 -16.20 21.60 -0.45
CA PRO A 462 -15.40 20.39 -0.40
C PRO A 462 -16.28 19.13 -0.54
N LEU A 463 -15.91 18.24 -1.46
CA LEU A 463 -16.64 16.99 -1.69
C LEU A 463 -16.08 15.88 -0.79
N ARG A 464 -16.96 15.17 -0.07
CA ARG A 464 -16.57 14.11 0.87
C ARG A 464 -17.24 12.78 0.55
N PHE A 465 -16.43 11.73 0.45
CA PHE A 465 -16.87 10.35 0.26
C PHE A 465 -16.38 9.49 1.42
N ARG A 466 -17.25 8.66 2.02
CA ARG A 466 -16.90 7.76 3.12
C ARG A 466 -17.41 6.34 2.87
N TRP A 467 -16.54 5.37 3.08
CA TRP A 467 -16.86 3.94 3.09
C TRP A 467 -16.83 3.41 4.52
N GLU A 468 -17.90 2.76 4.95
CA GLU A 468 -18.03 2.12 6.26
C GLU A 468 -18.89 0.86 6.13
N GLY A 469 -18.32 -0.16 5.50
CA GLY A 469 -18.72 -1.53 5.76
C GLY A 469 -19.94 -2.14 5.11
N ASP A 470 -20.51 -1.48 4.11
CA ASP A 470 -21.26 -2.04 2.96
C ASP A 470 -21.94 -0.92 2.15
N ALA A 471 -21.85 0.33 2.61
CA ALA A 471 -22.29 1.50 1.88
C ALA A 471 -21.17 2.55 1.80
N VAL A 472 -21.03 3.18 0.61
CA VAL A 472 -20.31 4.43 0.46
C VAL A 472 -21.33 5.56 0.54
N ILE A 473 -21.26 6.37 1.59
CA ILE A 473 -22.18 7.48 1.82
C ILE A 473 -21.50 8.75 1.30
N ALA A 474 -22.12 9.43 0.33
CA ALA A 474 -21.82 10.82 0.03
C ALA A 474 -22.44 11.66 1.15
N ALA A 475 -21.62 12.34 1.95
CA ALA A 475 -22.15 13.11 3.07
C ALA A 475 -22.85 14.37 2.52
N PRO A 476 -24.14 14.61 2.83
CA PRO A 476 -24.81 15.85 2.46
C PRO A 476 -24.21 17.04 3.25
N ASP A 477 -24.17 18.19 2.60
CA ASP A 477 -23.52 19.43 3.06
C ASP A 477 -24.38 20.24 4.06
N GLU A 478 -25.48 19.67 4.55
CA GLU A 478 -26.44 20.40 5.38
C GLU A 478 -26.13 20.30 6.87
N GLY A 479 -25.50 21.35 7.39
CA GLY A 479 -25.76 21.92 8.71
C GLY A 479 -25.94 20.93 9.88
N GLY A 480 -24.85 20.59 10.55
CA GLY A 480 -24.93 20.16 11.95
C GLY A 480 -24.04 18.97 12.30
N ARG A 481 -22.95 19.28 13.02
CA ARG A 481 -22.28 18.43 14.03
C ARG A 481 -22.64 16.94 14.01
N HIS A 482 -22.16 16.20 13.01
CA HIS A 482 -21.85 14.79 13.18
C HIS A 482 -20.39 14.55 12.79
N VAL A 483 -19.53 14.89 13.76
CA VAL A 483 -18.34 14.14 14.15
C VAL A 483 -17.56 13.51 12.99
N ILE A 484 -16.86 14.34 12.20
CA ILE A 484 -15.48 13.98 11.84
C ILE A 484 -14.64 14.43 13.03
N ALA A 485 -14.76 13.70 14.15
CA ALA A 485 -13.62 13.59 15.02
C ALA A 485 -12.57 12.93 14.13
N THR A 486 -11.58 13.72 13.69
CA THR A 486 -10.24 13.21 13.39
C THR A 486 -9.88 12.28 14.54
N SER A 487 -10.17 10.98 14.38
CA SER A 487 -9.63 10.00 15.31
C SER A 487 -8.13 10.17 15.19
N PRO A 488 -7.40 10.54 16.26
CA PRO A 488 -5.96 10.82 16.19
C PRO A 488 -5.12 9.60 15.74
N ALA A 489 -5.77 8.46 15.49
CA ALA A 489 -5.20 7.23 14.97
C ALA A 489 -5.39 7.01 13.44
N ALA A 490 -6.04 7.91 12.70
CA ALA A 490 -6.27 7.75 11.26
C ALA A 490 -4.99 8.00 10.44
N TYR A 491 -4.69 7.12 9.47
CA TYR A 491 -3.60 7.35 8.53
C TYR A 491 -4.09 8.25 7.38
N GLN A 492 -3.38 9.35 7.13
CA GLN A 492 -3.76 10.35 6.14
C GLN A 492 -2.68 10.47 5.07
N VAL A 493 -3.10 10.49 3.80
CA VAL A 493 -2.21 10.63 2.64
C VAL A 493 -2.78 11.70 1.70
N PRO A 494 -1.98 12.73 1.33
CA PRO A 494 -2.43 13.75 0.38
C PRO A 494 -2.61 13.13 -1.01
N LEU A 495 -3.71 13.50 -1.66
CA LEU A 495 -3.98 13.17 -3.06
C LEU A 495 -3.36 14.26 -3.93
N ILE A 496 -2.23 13.95 -4.55
CA ILE A 496 -1.47 14.89 -5.38
C ILE A 496 -1.52 14.43 -6.84
N ALA A 497 -2.03 15.29 -7.72
CA ALA A 497 -2.04 15.10 -9.17
C ALA A 497 -1.32 16.28 -9.83
N ASP A 498 -0.39 16.00 -10.74
CA ASP A 498 0.41 17.02 -11.47
C ASP A 498 1.12 18.07 -10.58
N GLY A 499 1.47 17.68 -9.35
CA GLY A 499 2.13 18.55 -8.37
C GLY A 499 1.18 19.38 -7.51
N GLU A 500 -0.13 19.34 -7.75
CA GLU A 500 -1.15 20.02 -6.96
C GLU A 500 -1.86 19.05 -6.02
N THR A 501 -2.14 19.47 -4.79
CA THR A 501 -2.96 18.70 -3.85
C THR A 501 -4.43 18.92 -4.17
N ILE A 502 -5.13 17.87 -4.60
CA ILE A 502 -6.56 17.92 -4.94
C ILE A 502 -7.46 17.46 -3.78
N GLY A 503 -6.86 16.89 -2.72
CA GLY A 503 -7.60 16.35 -1.59
C GLY A 503 -6.75 15.51 -0.63
N MET A 504 -7.44 14.80 0.26
CA MET A 504 -6.86 13.92 1.28
C MET A 504 -7.57 12.58 1.31
N LEU A 505 -6.80 11.49 1.32
CA LEU A 505 -7.28 10.14 1.60
C LEU A 505 -7.03 9.82 3.07
N GLN A 506 -8.08 9.44 3.79
CA GLN A 506 -8.05 9.11 5.22
C GLN A 506 -8.48 7.67 5.42
N VAL A 507 -7.73 6.92 6.21
CA VAL A 507 -7.95 5.48 6.42
C VAL A 507 -7.94 5.14 7.91
N GLY A 508 -8.98 4.41 8.34
CA GLY A 508 -9.13 3.90 9.71
C GLY A 508 -8.33 2.62 9.99
N ALA A 509 -8.43 2.11 11.23
CA ALA A 509 -7.83 0.83 11.63
C ALA A 509 -8.47 -0.37 10.89
N LYS A 510 -7.84 -1.54 10.93
CA LYS A 510 -8.42 -2.76 10.36
C LYS A 510 -9.53 -3.31 11.27
N ARG A 511 -10.47 -4.09 10.72
CA ARG A 511 -11.58 -4.70 11.49
C ARG A 511 -11.09 -5.74 12.49
N HIS A 512 -10.09 -6.53 12.11
CA HIS A 512 -9.57 -7.65 12.90
C HIS A 512 -8.16 -7.42 13.47
N ASP A 513 -7.54 -6.25 13.22
CA ASP A 513 -6.20 -5.88 13.72
C ASP A 513 -6.23 -4.40 14.16
N ILE A 514 -5.59 -4.08 15.28
CA ILE A 514 -5.74 -2.75 15.93
C ILE A 514 -4.95 -1.66 15.16
N ASP A 515 -3.90 -2.03 14.41
CA ASP A 515 -3.00 -1.10 13.72
C ASP A 515 -2.87 -1.41 12.22
N LEU A 516 -2.83 -0.35 11.38
CA LEU A 516 -2.36 -0.43 10.00
C LEU A 516 -0.87 -0.80 9.97
N LEU A 517 -0.52 -1.86 9.24
CA LEU A 517 0.87 -2.31 9.10
C LEU A 517 1.66 -1.32 8.23
N PRO A 518 3.00 -1.30 8.35
CA PRO A 518 3.84 -0.52 7.45
C PRO A 518 3.60 -0.84 5.97
N GLU A 519 3.34 -2.10 5.63
CA GLU A 519 3.06 -2.52 4.25
C GLU A 519 1.71 -1.98 3.74
N ASP A 520 0.70 -1.89 4.60
CA ASP A 520 -0.60 -1.30 4.23
C ASP A 520 -0.45 0.20 3.94
N ARG A 521 0.35 0.90 4.76
CA ARG A 521 0.63 2.34 4.58
C ARG A 521 1.40 2.61 3.29
N GLU A 522 2.33 1.74 2.92
CA GLU A 522 3.08 1.80 1.67
C GLU A 522 2.17 1.56 0.46
N LEU A 523 1.24 0.60 0.55
CA LEU A 523 0.24 0.38 -0.50
C LEU A 523 -0.65 1.62 -0.67
N ILE A 524 -1.21 2.16 0.42
CA ILE A 524 -2.06 3.36 0.39
C ILE A 524 -1.27 4.53 -0.23
N ALA A 525 -0.01 4.73 0.16
CA ALA A 525 0.86 5.75 -0.40
C ALA A 525 1.17 5.53 -1.89
N THR A 526 1.20 4.29 -2.36
CA THR A 526 1.44 3.94 -3.78
C THR A 526 0.18 4.09 -4.63
N VAL A 527 -1.00 3.82 -4.07
CA VAL A 527 -2.30 3.96 -4.77
C VAL A 527 -2.75 5.42 -4.81
N ALA A 528 -2.43 6.22 -3.80
CA ALA A 528 -2.87 7.61 -3.67
C ALA A 528 -2.57 8.48 -4.92
N PRO A 529 -1.37 8.43 -5.56
CA PRO A 529 -1.13 9.18 -6.79
C PRO A 529 -2.03 8.76 -7.96
N HIS A 530 -2.23 7.45 -8.16
CA HIS A 530 -3.09 6.95 -9.24
C HIS A 530 -4.56 7.33 -9.04
N LEU A 531 -5.03 7.22 -7.79
CA LEU A 531 -6.35 7.68 -7.40
C LEU A 531 -6.50 9.20 -7.59
N ALA A 532 -5.46 9.98 -7.26
CA ALA A 532 -5.47 11.42 -7.45
C ALA A 532 -5.61 11.80 -8.93
N THR A 533 -4.86 11.16 -9.83
CA THR A 533 -5.00 11.38 -11.28
C THR A 533 -6.40 11.04 -11.78
N ALA A 534 -6.98 9.91 -11.36
CA ALA A 534 -8.33 9.52 -11.79
C ALA A 534 -9.40 10.52 -11.31
N LEU A 535 -9.32 10.98 -10.05
CA LEU A 535 -10.24 11.96 -9.50
C LEU A 535 -10.09 13.35 -10.15
N ARG A 536 -8.86 13.77 -10.48
CA ARG A 536 -8.62 15.02 -11.24
C ARG A 536 -9.24 14.97 -12.63
N ASN A 537 -9.10 13.85 -13.34
CA ASN A 537 -9.71 13.68 -14.65
C ASN A 537 -11.24 13.72 -14.57
N ALA A 538 -11.85 13.06 -13.59
CA ALA A 538 -13.29 13.11 -13.40
C ALA A 538 -13.81 14.51 -13.02
N LEU A 539 -13.06 15.27 -12.22
CA LEU A 539 -13.36 16.68 -11.93
C LEU A 539 -13.28 17.55 -13.20
N LEU A 540 -12.26 17.34 -14.04
CA LEU A 540 -12.06 18.08 -15.28
C LEU A 540 -13.18 17.79 -16.29
N ILE A 541 -13.58 16.52 -16.44
CA ILE A 541 -14.71 16.13 -17.30
C ILE A 541 -15.99 16.85 -16.85
N ARG A 542 -16.31 16.81 -15.55
CA ARG A 542 -17.48 17.50 -15.00
C ARG A 542 -17.44 19.02 -15.26
N GLN A 543 -16.27 19.65 -15.15
CA GLN A 543 -16.11 21.08 -15.45
C GLN A 543 -16.33 21.38 -16.93
N LEU A 544 -15.80 20.53 -17.83
CA LEU A 544 -16.01 20.62 -19.27
C LEU A 544 -17.49 20.47 -19.64
N GLU A 545 -18.17 19.48 -19.08
CA GLU A 545 -19.62 19.27 -19.29
C GLU A 545 -20.42 20.51 -18.88
N ALA A 546 -20.16 21.05 -17.68
CA ALA A 546 -20.81 22.27 -17.20
C ALA A 546 -20.52 23.50 -18.09
N GLN A 547 -19.30 23.61 -18.64
CA GLN A 547 -18.96 24.69 -19.58
C GLN A 547 -19.69 24.53 -20.92
N VAL A 548 -19.77 23.32 -21.46
CA VAL A 548 -20.49 23.04 -22.70
C VAL A 548 -21.98 23.36 -22.54
N GLU A 549 -22.59 22.96 -21.43
CA GLU A 549 -23.98 23.25 -21.14
C GLU A 549 -24.23 24.77 -20.99
N ALA A 550 -23.37 25.47 -20.24
CA ALA A 550 -23.46 26.93 -20.10
C ALA A 550 -23.29 27.67 -21.45
N LEU A 551 -22.44 27.17 -22.35
CA LEU A 551 -22.29 27.72 -23.69
C LEU A 551 -23.55 27.46 -24.53
N ALA A 552 -24.10 26.24 -24.50
CA ALA A 552 -25.33 25.91 -25.21
C ALA A 552 -26.52 26.77 -24.73
N ASP A 553 -26.65 27.01 -23.43
CA ASP A 553 -27.67 27.89 -22.88
C ASP A 553 -27.49 29.35 -23.29
N ARG A 554 -26.24 29.81 -23.35
CA ARG A 554 -25.93 31.15 -23.85
C ARG A 554 -26.30 31.30 -25.33
N GLU A 555 -26.00 30.31 -26.17
CA GLU A 555 -26.38 30.30 -27.58
C GLU A 555 -27.92 30.32 -27.75
N ARG A 556 -28.65 29.48 -27.01
CA ARG A 556 -30.13 29.47 -27.00
C ARG A 556 -30.71 30.83 -26.58
N THR A 557 -30.12 31.44 -25.56
CA THR A 557 -30.54 32.76 -25.06
C THR A 557 -30.30 33.83 -26.12
N LEU A 558 -29.14 33.83 -26.78
CA LEU A 558 -28.83 34.78 -27.85
C LEU A 558 -29.77 34.63 -29.05
N ALA A 559 -30.07 33.40 -29.48
CA ALA A 559 -31.04 33.14 -30.55
C ALA A 559 -32.43 33.69 -30.19
N THR A 560 -32.91 33.40 -28.99
CA THR A 560 -34.21 33.90 -28.50
C THR A 560 -34.28 35.42 -28.42
N LEU A 561 -33.19 36.07 -28.00
CA LEU A 561 -33.10 37.53 -27.95
C LEU A 561 -33.10 38.15 -29.36
N ASN A 562 -32.42 37.52 -30.32
CA ASN A 562 -32.41 38.00 -31.71
C ASN A 562 -33.81 37.94 -32.34
N ASP A 563 -34.51 36.81 -32.16
CA ASP A 563 -35.90 36.65 -32.64
C ASP A 563 -36.84 37.71 -32.05
N ARG A 564 -36.71 37.99 -30.75
CA ARG A 564 -37.49 39.05 -30.07
C ARG A 564 -37.15 40.45 -30.58
N LEU A 565 -35.88 40.74 -30.85
CA LEU A 565 -35.48 42.05 -31.37
C LEU A 565 -36.07 42.27 -32.77
N LEU A 566 -36.03 41.24 -33.64
CA LEU A 566 -36.62 41.32 -34.97
C LEU A 566 -38.14 41.52 -34.93
N SER A 567 -38.84 40.79 -34.05
CA SER A 567 -40.30 40.95 -33.93
C SER A 567 -40.70 42.33 -33.38
N VAL A 568 -40.00 42.84 -32.35
CA VAL A 568 -40.23 44.19 -31.81
C VAL A 568 -39.96 45.26 -32.87
N GLN A 569 -38.93 45.10 -33.71
CA GLN A 569 -38.66 46.03 -34.80
C GLN A 569 -39.78 46.07 -35.85
N GLU A 570 -40.35 44.92 -36.23
CA GLU A 570 -41.44 44.90 -37.20
C GLU A 570 -42.76 45.44 -36.61
N GLU A 571 -43.04 45.15 -35.33
CA GLU A 571 -44.20 45.72 -34.65
C GLU A 571 -44.10 47.25 -34.53
N GLU A 572 -42.92 47.77 -34.19
CA GLU A 572 -42.70 49.22 -34.14
C GLU A 572 -42.82 49.86 -35.53
N ARG A 573 -42.34 49.20 -36.59
CA ARG A 573 -42.54 49.68 -37.97
C ARG A 573 -44.02 49.72 -38.36
N ARG A 574 -44.79 48.69 -37.99
CA ARG A 574 -46.24 48.64 -38.21
C ARG A 574 -46.94 49.76 -37.44
N ARG A 575 -46.61 49.94 -36.17
CA ARG A 575 -47.16 50.99 -35.32
C ARG A 575 -46.87 52.38 -35.90
N LEU A 576 -45.63 52.66 -36.30
CA LEU A 576 -45.26 53.94 -36.91
C LEU A 576 -46.00 54.18 -38.23
N ALA A 577 -46.17 53.15 -39.07
CA ALA A 577 -46.95 53.27 -40.30
C ALA A 577 -48.41 53.65 -40.00
N LEU A 578 -49.03 53.03 -38.99
CA LEU A 578 -50.39 53.35 -38.55
C LEU A 578 -50.49 54.76 -37.95
N GLU A 579 -49.58 55.16 -37.05
CA GLU A 579 -49.58 56.50 -36.45
C GLU A 579 -49.39 57.60 -37.52
N LEU A 580 -48.50 57.39 -38.50
CA LEU A 580 -48.30 58.31 -39.62
C LEU A 580 -49.49 58.34 -40.60
N HIS A 581 -50.14 57.20 -40.81
CA HIS A 581 -51.31 57.09 -41.67
C HIS A 581 -52.52 57.81 -41.05
N ASP A 582 -52.79 57.57 -39.76
CA ASP A 582 -54.03 57.99 -39.14
C ASP A 582 -54.03 59.47 -38.74
N ASP A 583 -52.89 60.06 -38.37
CA ASP A 583 -52.84 61.46 -37.91
C ASP A 583 -52.23 62.42 -38.96
N PRO A 584 -50.93 62.33 -39.33
CA PRO A 584 -50.34 63.21 -40.35
C PRO A 584 -50.98 63.11 -41.73
N LEU A 585 -51.16 61.90 -42.26
CA LEU A 585 -51.65 61.71 -43.62
C LEU A 585 -53.13 62.09 -43.74
N GLN A 586 -53.98 61.70 -42.78
CA GLN A 586 -55.39 62.12 -42.78
C GLN A 586 -55.53 63.64 -42.66
N ARG A 587 -54.75 64.30 -41.79
CA ARG A 587 -54.75 65.77 -41.69
C ARG A 587 -54.27 66.44 -42.97
N ALA A 588 -53.24 65.91 -43.63
CA ALA A 588 -52.77 66.43 -44.91
C ALA A 588 -53.84 66.27 -46.01
N ILE A 589 -54.54 65.13 -46.06
CA ILE A 589 -55.67 64.90 -46.96
C ILE A 589 -56.82 65.87 -46.67
N GLN A 590 -57.16 66.10 -45.39
CA GLN A 590 -58.17 67.08 -45.02
C GLN A 590 -57.77 68.50 -45.45
N LEU A 591 -56.51 68.89 -45.22
CA LEU A 591 -55.97 70.18 -45.64
C LEU A 591 -56.02 70.36 -47.16
N SER A 592 -55.69 69.31 -47.93
CA SER A 592 -55.82 69.30 -49.39
C SER A 592 -57.27 69.55 -49.83
N ARG A 593 -58.26 68.93 -49.18
CA ARG A 593 -59.68 69.15 -49.48
C ARG A 593 -60.15 70.57 -49.13
N GLU A 594 -59.72 71.11 -47.99
CA GLU A 594 -60.06 72.47 -47.56
C GLU A 594 -59.45 73.52 -48.49
N LEU A 595 -58.21 73.32 -48.94
CA LEU A 595 -57.55 74.19 -49.93
C LEU A 595 -58.23 74.15 -51.29
N GLY A 596 -58.73 72.98 -51.72
CA GLY A 596 -59.52 72.84 -52.95
C GLY A 596 -60.82 73.65 -52.95
N ALA A 597 -61.37 73.98 -51.77
CA ALA A 597 -62.54 74.85 -51.64
C ALA A 597 -62.21 76.35 -51.79
N TRP A 598 -60.92 76.73 -51.82
CA TRP A 598 -60.44 78.12 -51.90
C TRP A 598 -59.91 78.48 -53.30
N ALA A 599 -60.57 77.96 -54.34
CA ALA A 599 -60.15 78.08 -55.74
C ALA A 599 -59.94 79.53 -56.25
N ASP A 600 -60.56 80.52 -55.61
CA ASP A 600 -60.45 81.95 -55.99
C ASP A 600 -59.20 82.67 -55.45
N CYS A 601 -58.36 82.00 -54.63
CA CYS A 601 -57.15 82.59 -54.08
C CYS A 601 -55.92 82.37 -55.00
N PRO A 602 -55.14 83.41 -55.39
CA PRO A 602 -54.01 83.29 -56.32
C PRO A 602 -52.89 82.33 -55.88
N ARG A 603 -52.79 82.02 -54.59
CA ARG A 603 -51.77 81.13 -54.00
C ARG A 603 -52.28 79.72 -53.68
N ALA A 604 -53.58 79.46 -53.82
CA ALA A 604 -54.17 78.17 -53.47
C ALA A 604 -53.59 77.02 -54.30
N GLY A 605 -53.36 77.22 -55.61
CA GLY A 605 -52.76 76.20 -56.48
C GLY A 605 -51.36 75.77 -56.03
N HIS A 606 -50.49 76.72 -55.66
CA HIS A 606 -49.14 76.41 -55.20
C HIS A 606 -49.13 75.69 -53.83
N TRP A 607 -50.03 76.06 -52.91
CA TRP A 607 -50.17 75.35 -51.64
C TRP A 607 -50.77 73.95 -51.82
N GLN A 608 -51.67 73.79 -52.79
CA GLN A 608 -52.24 72.50 -53.14
C GLN A 608 -51.16 71.55 -53.68
N GLU A 609 -50.29 72.02 -54.59
CA GLU A 609 -49.13 71.25 -55.08
C GLU A 609 -48.23 70.80 -53.91
N ILE A 610 -47.88 71.69 -52.98
CA ILE A 610 -47.05 71.35 -51.81
C ILE A 610 -47.72 70.31 -50.92
N VAL A 611 -49.03 70.42 -50.67
CA VAL A 611 -49.76 69.45 -49.83
C VAL A 611 -49.91 68.11 -50.55
N GLU A 612 -50.13 68.10 -51.87
CA GLU A 612 -50.14 66.88 -52.68
C GLU A 612 -48.77 66.17 -52.65
N ASP A 613 -47.67 66.92 -52.72
CA ASP A 613 -46.31 66.39 -52.57
C ASP A 613 -46.06 65.82 -51.15
N ILE A 614 -46.57 66.48 -50.10
CA ILE A 614 -46.49 65.99 -48.72
C ILE A 614 -47.31 64.70 -48.56
N ILE A 615 -48.52 64.64 -49.13
CA ILE A 615 -49.36 63.44 -49.13
C ILE A 615 -48.65 62.29 -49.84
N ALA A 616 -48.07 62.54 -51.02
CA ALA A 616 -47.32 61.54 -51.78
C ALA A 616 -46.11 61.04 -50.99
N SER A 617 -45.36 61.95 -50.36
CA SER A 617 -44.20 61.63 -49.53
C SER A 617 -44.58 60.83 -48.28
N LEU A 618 -45.65 61.22 -47.58
CA LEU A 618 -46.14 60.51 -46.40
C LEU A 618 -46.64 59.11 -46.74
N ARG A 619 -47.38 58.94 -47.85
CA ARG A 619 -47.78 57.61 -48.34
C ARG A 619 -46.56 56.75 -48.64
N ALA A 620 -45.57 57.29 -49.35
CA ALA A 620 -44.34 56.56 -49.65
C ALA A 620 -43.58 56.11 -48.39
N ILE A 621 -43.57 56.94 -47.33
CA ILE A 621 -42.97 56.61 -46.03
C ILE A 621 -43.78 55.51 -45.32
N CYS A 622 -45.11 55.66 -45.21
CA CYS A 622 -45.98 54.65 -44.59
C CYS A 622 -45.82 53.30 -45.28
N ASP A 623 -45.87 53.28 -46.62
CA ASP A 623 -45.76 52.05 -47.40
C ASP A 623 -44.35 51.43 -47.31
N GLY A 624 -43.31 52.24 -47.10
CA GLY A 624 -41.94 51.76 -46.82
C GLY A 624 -41.79 51.14 -45.43
N LEU A 625 -42.49 51.68 -44.44
CA LEU A 625 -42.50 51.19 -43.06
C LEU A 625 -43.31 49.90 -42.93
N HIS A 626 -44.53 49.85 -43.45
CA HIS A 626 -45.36 48.64 -43.47
C HIS A 626 -46.28 48.68 -44.69
N PRO A 627 -46.14 47.77 -45.67
CA PRO A 627 -46.94 47.79 -46.88
C PRO A 627 -48.37 47.28 -46.63
N PRO A 628 -49.41 48.13 -46.62
CA PRO A 628 -50.79 47.69 -46.35
C PRO A 628 -51.32 46.74 -47.44
N VAL A 629 -50.80 46.86 -48.67
CA VAL A 629 -51.12 45.96 -49.79
C VAL A 629 -50.77 44.49 -49.48
N LEU A 630 -49.75 44.26 -48.65
CA LEU A 630 -49.38 42.92 -48.21
C LEU A 630 -50.42 42.33 -47.25
N ASP A 631 -50.93 43.13 -46.32
CA ASP A 631 -51.95 42.70 -45.36
C ASP A 631 -53.27 42.36 -46.06
N ASP A 632 -53.69 43.17 -47.04
CA ASP A 632 -54.99 43.03 -47.72
C ASP A 632 -54.98 42.04 -48.89
N PHE A 633 -53.88 41.97 -49.64
CA PHE A 633 -53.82 41.23 -50.92
C PHE A 633 -52.70 40.18 -51.01
N GLY A 634 -51.88 40.04 -49.95
CA GLY A 634 -50.86 39.00 -49.81
C GLY A 634 -49.57 39.24 -50.58
N LEU A 635 -48.62 38.31 -50.40
CA LEU A 635 -47.26 38.41 -50.94
C LEU A 635 -47.18 38.67 -52.46
N PRO A 636 -47.97 38.01 -53.33
CA PRO A 636 -47.90 38.26 -54.77
C PRO A 636 -48.21 39.71 -55.15
N ALA A 637 -49.27 40.28 -54.56
CA ALA A 637 -49.65 41.67 -54.77
C ALA A 637 -48.62 42.63 -54.17
N GLY A 638 -48.06 42.29 -53.01
CA GLY A 638 -46.97 43.06 -52.40
C GLY A 638 -45.73 43.15 -53.28
N LEU A 639 -45.30 42.05 -53.91
CA LEU A 639 -44.14 42.05 -54.82
C LEU A 639 -44.39 42.85 -56.10
N GLU A 640 -45.58 42.73 -56.70
CA GLU A 640 -45.98 43.53 -57.86
C GLU A 640 -46.02 45.03 -57.54
N TRP A 641 -46.57 45.37 -56.37
CA TRP A 641 -46.59 46.75 -55.88
C TRP A 641 -45.17 47.30 -55.69
N LEU A 642 -44.27 46.52 -55.09
CA LEU A 642 -42.88 46.90 -54.89
C LEU A 642 -42.16 47.10 -56.25
N ALA A 643 -42.38 46.20 -57.21
CA ALA A 643 -41.84 46.34 -58.56
C ALA A 643 -42.40 47.57 -59.30
N ALA A 644 -43.70 47.83 -59.21
CA ALA A 644 -44.35 48.99 -59.82
C ALA A 644 -43.81 50.30 -59.27
N ARG A 645 -43.58 50.37 -57.94
CA ARG A 645 -42.96 51.54 -57.31
C ARG A 645 -41.54 51.79 -57.83
N LEU A 646 -40.72 50.73 -57.93
CA LEU A 646 -39.37 50.85 -58.47
C LEU A 646 -39.36 51.29 -59.94
N ARG A 647 -40.28 50.81 -60.77
CA ARG A 647 -40.44 51.27 -62.17
C ARG A 647 -40.85 52.74 -62.27
N ALA A 648 -41.56 53.27 -61.27
CA ALA A 648 -41.96 54.68 -61.25
C ALA A 648 -40.84 55.60 -60.76
N GLU A 649 -39.98 55.11 -59.86
CA GLU A 649 -38.87 55.87 -59.26
C GLU A 649 -37.56 55.76 -60.07
N THR A 650 -37.43 54.76 -60.96
CA THR A 650 -36.18 54.46 -61.69
C THR A 650 -36.44 53.96 -63.11
N ASP A 651 -35.43 54.08 -64.00
CA ASP A 651 -35.48 53.57 -65.40
C ASP A 651 -35.27 52.03 -65.51
N LEU A 652 -35.50 51.27 -64.43
CA LEU A 652 -35.27 49.82 -64.40
C LEU A 652 -36.47 49.02 -64.93
N ASP A 653 -36.20 48.03 -65.78
CA ASP A 653 -37.20 47.02 -66.17
C ASP A 653 -37.27 45.91 -65.11
N VAL A 654 -38.09 46.12 -64.08
CA VAL A 654 -38.36 45.11 -63.04
C VAL A 654 -39.51 44.23 -63.51
N ARG A 655 -39.37 42.91 -63.59
CA ARG A 655 -40.44 41.97 -63.96
C ARG A 655 -40.76 41.05 -62.79
N VAL A 656 -42.04 40.83 -62.51
CA VAL A 656 -42.49 39.88 -61.49
C VAL A 656 -43.14 38.70 -62.19
N ALA A 657 -42.73 37.49 -61.82
CA ALA A 657 -43.26 36.24 -62.32
C ALA A 657 -43.77 35.41 -61.14
N ILE A 658 -45.07 35.16 -61.10
CA ILE A 658 -45.71 34.34 -60.05
C ILE A 658 -46.02 32.97 -60.64
N GLU A 659 -45.40 31.93 -60.10
CA GLU A 659 -45.58 30.54 -60.50
C GLU A 659 -46.31 29.78 -59.38
N ALA A 660 -47.51 29.28 -59.65
CA ALA A 660 -48.25 28.38 -58.76
C ALA A 660 -48.41 26.99 -59.40
N VAL A 661 -48.40 25.95 -58.58
CA VAL A 661 -48.65 24.57 -59.03
C VAL A 661 -50.17 24.35 -59.16
N ASP A 662 -50.58 23.68 -60.24
CA ASP A 662 -51.95 23.20 -60.52
C ASP A 662 -53.06 24.25 -60.74
N GLY A 663 -52.74 25.41 -61.31
CA GLY A 663 -53.76 26.35 -61.82
C GLY A 663 -54.61 27.04 -60.74
N ASP A 664 -54.34 26.79 -59.46
CA ASP A 664 -54.89 27.53 -58.33
C ASP A 664 -54.13 28.86 -58.09
N PRO A 665 -54.79 29.90 -57.56
CA PRO A 665 -54.11 31.12 -57.15
C PRO A 665 -53.07 30.81 -56.07
N PHE A 666 -51.96 31.57 -56.04
CA PHE A 666 -50.81 31.38 -55.13
C PHE A 666 -51.21 31.18 -53.65
N GLY A 667 -52.37 31.72 -53.24
CA GLY A 667 -52.94 31.55 -51.90
C GLY A 667 -52.23 32.40 -50.85
N ARG A 668 -52.77 32.41 -49.63
CA ARG A 668 -52.16 33.12 -48.48
C ARG A 668 -51.18 32.20 -47.77
N LEU A 669 -50.03 32.75 -47.38
CA LEU A 669 -49.12 32.15 -46.41
C LEU A 669 -49.42 32.72 -45.02
N GLU A 670 -48.71 32.24 -44.01
CA GLU A 670 -48.76 32.87 -42.69
C GLU A 670 -48.29 34.33 -42.80
N PRO A 671 -49.02 35.32 -42.23
CA PRO A 671 -48.71 36.74 -42.40
C PRO A 671 -47.26 37.13 -42.07
N ASP A 672 -46.69 36.55 -41.00
CA ASP A 672 -45.29 36.76 -40.61
C ASP A 672 -44.29 36.24 -41.66
N LEU A 673 -44.63 35.13 -42.34
CA LEU A 673 -43.82 34.57 -43.44
C LEU A 673 -43.96 35.41 -44.71
N GLU A 674 -45.17 35.90 -45.03
CA GLU A 674 -45.38 36.84 -46.14
C GLU A 674 -44.55 38.11 -45.93
N LEU A 675 -44.57 38.67 -44.72
CA LEU A 675 -43.77 39.85 -44.37
C LEU A 675 -42.27 39.55 -44.42
N ALA A 676 -41.81 38.40 -43.91
CA ALA A 676 -40.40 38.02 -43.97
C ALA A 676 -39.90 37.90 -45.42
N LEU A 677 -40.65 37.22 -46.30
CA LEU A 677 -40.31 37.09 -47.73
C LEU A 677 -40.39 38.43 -48.46
N TYR A 678 -41.38 39.27 -48.13
CA TYR A 678 -41.48 40.63 -48.67
C TYR A 678 -40.25 41.46 -48.29
N ARG A 679 -39.80 41.42 -47.03
CA ARG A 679 -38.59 42.13 -46.57
C ARG A 679 -37.33 41.63 -47.26
N VAL A 680 -37.22 40.32 -47.50
CA VAL A 680 -36.12 39.75 -48.27
C VAL A 680 -36.14 40.26 -49.72
N ALA A 681 -37.31 40.31 -50.36
CA ALA A 681 -37.44 40.88 -51.71
C ALA A 681 -37.11 42.38 -51.72
N GLN A 682 -37.59 43.14 -50.74
CA GLN A 682 -37.34 44.57 -50.61
C GLN A 682 -35.86 44.88 -50.47
N GLU A 683 -35.16 44.19 -49.57
CA GLU A 683 -33.72 44.38 -49.37
C GLU A 683 -32.92 43.85 -50.56
N ALA A 684 -33.34 42.75 -51.21
CA ALA A 684 -32.69 42.25 -52.42
C ALA A 684 -32.79 43.26 -53.56
N LEU A 685 -33.96 43.86 -53.78
CA LEU A 685 -34.16 44.88 -54.82
C LEU A 685 -33.41 46.19 -54.50
N ASN A 686 -33.37 46.60 -53.23
CA ASN A 686 -32.55 47.71 -52.77
C ASN A 686 -31.05 47.45 -53.00
N ASN A 687 -30.59 46.22 -52.80
CA ASN A 687 -29.22 45.82 -53.10
C ASN A 687 -28.94 45.85 -54.61
N CYS A 688 -29.86 45.39 -55.46
CA CYS A 688 -29.72 45.52 -56.91
C CYS A 688 -29.60 47.00 -57.34
N LEU A 689 -30.45 47.87 -56.79
CA LEU A 689 -30.41 49.32 -57.04
C LEU A 689 -29.06 49.94 -56.67
N LYS A 690 -28.55 49.63 -55.47
CA LYS A 690 -27.34 50.26 -54.93
C LYS A 690 -26.04 49.69 -55.50
N HIS A 691 -26.04 48.43 -55.92
CA HIS A 691 -24.80 47.68 -56.15
C HIS A 691 -24.69 47.02 -57.52
N ALA A 692 -25.79 46.71 -58.21
CA ALA A 692 -25.74 45.90 -59.43
C ALA A 692 -25.52 46.72 -60.71
N GLU A 693 -25.85 48.02 -60.77
CA GLU A 693 -25.92 48.77 -62.05
C GLU A 693 -26.73 47.99 -63.13
N ALA A 694 -27.77 47.28 -62.70
CA ALA A 694 -28.60 46.44 -63.57
C ALA A 694 -29.47 47.29 -64.50
N ARG A 695 -29.90 46.71 -65.62
CA ARG A 695 -30.92 47.26 -66.52
C ARG A 695 -32.25 46.52 -66.38
N SER A 696 -32.19 45.24 -66.04
CA SER A 696 -33.38 44.42 -65.82
C SER A 696 -33.24 43.56 -64.56
N ILE A 697 -34.34 43.45 -63.82
CA ILE A 697 -34.42 42.62 -62.62
C ILE A 697 -35.66 41.72 -62.75
N THR A 698 -35.50 40.43 -62.52
CA THR A 698 -36.60 39.46 -62.51
C THR A 698 -36.81 38.94 -61.09
N VAL A 699 -38.00 39.15 -60.55
CA VAL A 699 -38.48 38.60 -59.28
C VAL A 699 -39.40 37.43 -59.59
N THR A 700 -38.97 36.21 -59.27
CA THR A 700 -39.78 35.00 -59.43
C THR A 700 -40.24 34.52 -58.05
N LEU A 701 -41.55 34.44 -57.85
CA LEU A 701 -42.15 33.83 -56.68
C LEU A 701 -42.83 32.53 -57.10
N ARG A 702 -42.34 31.40 -56.60
CA ARG A 702 -42.83 30.08 -56.95
C ARG A 702 -43.31 29.33 -55.72
N ARG A 703 -44.56 28.87 -55.74
CA ARG A 703 -45.11 27.96 -54.73
C ARG A 703 -45.07 26.53 -55.25
N GLU A 704 -44.45 25.65 -54.49
CA GLU A 704 -44.45 24.22 -54.70
C GLU A 704 -45.15 23.51 -53.54
N PRO A 705 -45.57 22.23 -53.68
CA PRO A 705 -46.35 21.54 -52.65
C PRO A 705 -45.73 21.54 -51.25
N ALA A 706 -44.39 21.56 -51.15
CA ALA A 706 -43.66 21.50 -49.88
C ALA A 706 -42.68 22.67 -49.67
N ARG A 707 -42.68 23.70 -50.53
CA ARG A 707 -41.78 24.84 -50.39
C ARG A 707 -42.25 26.10 -51.12
N VAL A 708 -41.82 27.25 -50.64
CA VAL A 708 -41.92 28.53 -51.35
C VAL A 708 -40.51 28.97 -51.73
N LEU A 709 -40.35 29.36 -52.99
CA LEU A 709 -39.11 29.87 -53.55
C LEU A 709 -39.31 31.32 -53.98
N LEU A 710 -38.54 32.23 -53.41
CA LEU A 710 -38.41 33.60 -53.88
C LEU A 710 -37.03 33.75 -54.52
N ARG A 711 -37.00 34.15 -55.79
CA ARG A 711 -35.77 34.35 -56.55
C ARG A 711 -35.74 35.77 -57.10
N VAL A 712 -34.66 36.51 -56.84
CA VAL A 712 -34.42 37.85 -57.39
C VAL A 712 -33.14 37.77 -58.22
N ALA A 713 -33.25 38.01 -59.53
CA ALA A 713 -32.14 37.92 -60.47
C ALA A 713 -31.95 39.24 -61.21
N ASP A 714 -30.74 39.76 -61.26
CA ASP A 714 -30.38 40.95 -62.02
C ASP A 714 -29.39 40.64 -63.16
N ASP A 715 -29.34 41.52 -64.17
CA ASP A 715 -28.40 41.44 -65.30
C ASP A 715 -27.15 42.32 -65.12
N GLY A 716 -26.91 42.78 -63.89
CA GLY A 716 -25.88 43.77 -63.56
C GLY A 716 -24.50 43.17 -63.28
N ARG A 717 -23.70 43.91 -62.51
CA ARG A 717 -22.41 43.47 -61.98
C ARG A 717 -22.66 42.57 -60.77
N GLY A 718 -22.42 41.27 -60.95
CA GLY A 718 -22.44 40.31 -59.85
C GLY A 718 -21.38 40.60 -58.76
N PRO A 719 -21.50 39.98 -57.57
CA PRO A 719 -20.59 40.20 -56.46
C PRO A 719 -19.12 39.89 -56.84
N ALA A 720 -18.18 40.73 -56.42
CA ALA A 720 -16.76 40.58 -56.74
C ALA A 720 -16.21 39.25 -56.17
N ALA A 721 -15.53 38.46 -57.00
CA ALA A 721 -15.06 37.11 -56.65
C ALA A 721 -13.99 37.06 -55.55
N ASN A 722 -13.43 38.21 -55.14
CA ASN A 722 -12.39 38.30 -54.12
C ASN A 722 -12.85 39.16 -52.93
N GLY A 723 -13.27 38.50 -51.85
CA GLY A 723 -13.26 39.07 -50.50
C GLY A 723 -14.61 39.52 -49.92
N VAL A 724 -15.36 38.58 -49.34
CA VAL A 724 -16.41 38.87 -48.33
C VAL A 724 -15.81 39.31 -46.98
N THR A 725 -14.48 39.48 -46.91
CA THR A 725 -13.75 39.90 -45.72
C THR A 725 -13.37 41.37 -45.82
N GLY A 726 -14.29 42.28 -45.47
CA GLY A 726 -13.93 43.69 -45.28
C GLY A 726 -15.07 44.69 -45.38
N GLY A 727 -15.84 44.86 -44.30
CA GLY A 727 -16.33 46.18 -43.86
C GLY A 727 -17.40 46.94 -44.64
N SER A 728 -18.17 46.32 -45.55
CA SER A 728 -19.20 47.04 -46.33
C SER A 728 -20.62 46.50 -46.06
N GLN A 729 -21.61 47.41 -46.05
CA GLN A 729 -23.05 47.22 -45.73
C GLN A 729 -23.71 45.98 -46.37
N VAL A 730 -23.16 45.46 -47.47
CA VAL A 730 -23.59 44.24 -48.18
C VAL A 730 -23.61 42.99 -47.26
N GLY A 731 -22.66 42.89 -46.31
CA GLY A 731 -22.61 41.76 -45.36
C GLY A 731 -23.72 41.79 -44.30
N LEU A 732 -24.17 42.99 -43.91
CA LEU A 732 -25.24 43.17 -42.93
C LEU A 732 -26.63 42.90 -43.54
N GLY A 733 -26.86 43.33 -44.79
CA GLY A 733 -28.12 43.06 -45.49
C GLY A 733 -28.38 41.56 -45.69
N LEU A 734 -27.36 40.81 -46.12
CA LEU A 734 -27.46 39.34 -46.28
C LEU A 734 -27.62 38.60 -44.94
N LEU A 735 -26.94 39.07 -43.88
CA LEU A 735 -27.11 38.52 -42.53
C LEU A 735 -28.56 38.73 -42.05
N GLY A 736 -29.09 39.95 -42.18
CA GLY A 736 -30.46 40.27 -41.79
C GLY A 736 -31.52 39.49 -42.58
N MET A 737 -31.31 39.26 -43.88
CA MET A 737 -32.19 38.38 -44.68
C MET A 737 -32.18 36.93 -44.17
N ARG A 738 -31.01 36.42 -43.76
CA ARG A 738 -30.87 35.05 -43.23
C ARG A 738 -31.54 34.91 -41.87
N GLU A 739 -31.29 35.84 -40.95
CA GLU A 739 -31.89 35.84 -39.62
C GLU A 739 -33.43 35.90 -39.69
N ARG A 740 -33.99 36.72 -40.59
CA ARG A 740 -35.45 36.82 -40.80
C ARG A 740 -36.10 35.53 -41.29
N LEU A 741 -35.40 34.76 -42.13
CA LEU A 741 -35.90 33.47 -42.63
C LEU A 741 -35.51 32.29 -41.74
N GLN A 742 -34.62 32.47 -40.77
CA GLN A 742 -34.17 31.42 -39.86
C GLN A 742 -35.33 30.86 -39.01
N ARG A 743 -36.25 31.73 -38.56
CA ARG A 743 -37.49 31.35 -37.85
C ARG A 743 -38.35 30.36 -38.65
N TRP A 744 -38.25 30.39 -39.98
CA TRP A 744 -38.98 29.53 -40.90
C TRP A 744 -38.16 28.35 -41.42
N HIS A 745 -36.99 28.10 -40.83
CA HIS A 745 -35.97 27.16 -41.34
C HIS A 745 -35.62 27.42 -42.82
N GLY A 746 -35.75 28.68 -43.26
CA GLY A 746 -35.49 29.11 -44.61
C GLY A 746 -34.01 29.27 -44.89
N ARG A 747 -33.63 29.19 -46.17
CA ARG A 747 -32.26 29.35 -46.65
C ARG A 747 -32.18 30.50 -47.63
N VAL A 748 -31.16 31.34 -47.48
CA VAL A 748 -30.83 32.40 -48.44
C VAL A 748 -29.45 32.13 -49.03
N ALA A 749 -29.44 31.91 -50.34
CA ALA A 749 -28.24 31.76 -51.14
C ALA A 749 -28.13 32.95 -52.10
N LEU A 750 -26.92 33.49 -52.22
CA LEU A 750 -26.58 34.47 -53.26
C LEU A 750 -25.60 33.79 -54.21
N GLU A 751 -26.03 33.59 -55.44
CA GLU A 751 -25.25 32.97 -56.51
C GLU A 751 -25.00 34.02 -57.57
N GLY A 752 -23.77 34.16 -58.05
CA GLY A 752 -23.47 35.13 -59.09
C GLY A 752 -22.03 35.60 -59.07
N GLY A 753 -21.64 36.22 -60.17
CA GLY A 753 -20.28 36.65 -60.44
C GLY A 753 -20.16 37.06 -61.91
N GLN A 754 -19.29 38.03 -62.18
CA GLN A 754 -19.09 38.51 -63.56
C GLN A 754 -18.78 37.33 -64.51
N PRO A 755 -19.41 37.28 -65.71
CA PRO A 755 -20.23 38.31 -66.35
C PRO A 755 -21.76 38.08 -66.28
N ARG A 756 -22.28 37.31 -65.32
CA ARG A 756 -23.67 36.78 -65.34
C ARG A 756 -24.65 37.36 -64.31
N GLY A 757 -24.43 38.58 -63.81
CA GLY A 757 -25.32 39.20 -62.81
C GLY A 757 -25.30 38.50 -61.45
N ALA A 758 -26.26 38.84 -60.58
CA ALA A 758 -26.49 38.16 -59.31
C ALA A 758 -27.89 37.54 -59.23
N VAL A 759 -27.98 36.42 -58.52
CA VAL A 759 -29.22 35.68 -58.25
C VAL A 759 -29.30 35.40 -56.76
N LEU A 760 -30.23 36.05 -56.08
CA LEU A 760 -30.59 35.74 -54.72
C LEU A 760 -31.75 34.75 -54.71
N THR A 761 -31.58 33.62 -54.04
CA THR A 761 -32.60 32.60 -53.87
C THR A 761 -32.89 32.42 -52.38
N ALA A 762 -34.14 32.68 -52.00
CA ALA A 762 -34.69 32.41 -50.69
C ALA A 762 -35.66 31.22 -50.80
N GLU A 763 -35.41 30.16 -50.03
CA GLU A 763 -36.21 28.94 -49.99
C GLU A 763 -36.75 28.72 -48.58
N VAL A 764 -38.05 28.48 -48.45
CA VAL A 764 -38.71 28.12 -47.18
C VAL A 764 -39.50 26.83 -47.39
N ARG A 765 -39.32 25.83 -46.53
CA ARG A 765 -40.10 24.59 -46.59
C ARG A 765 -41.44 24.80 -45.90
N LEU A 766 -42.52 24.44 -46.58
CA LEU A 766 -43.86 24.42 -46.01
C LEU A 766 -44.05 23.06 -45.34
N GLY A 767 -43.96 23.01 -44.01
CA GLY A 767 -44.29 21.80 -43.25
C GLY A 767 -45.79 21.65 -43.10
N GLU A 768 -46.29 20.40 -43.14
CA GLU A 768 -47.58 20.06 -42.53
C GLU A 768 -47.58 20.58 -41.09
N ALA A 769 -48.69 21.20 -40.68
CA ALA A 769 -48.89 21.69 -39.32
C ALA A 769 -48.46 20.62 -38.31
N HIS A 770 -47.31 20.84 -37.65
CA HIS A 770 -46.90 20.01 -36.53
C HIS A 770 -47.84 20.32 -35.37
N GLY A 771 -48.69 19.35 -35.07
CA GLY A 771 -49.29 19.21 -33.77
C GLY A 771 -48.21 19.19 -32.70
N ASP A 772 -48.55 19.85 -31.61
CA ASP A 772 -47.91 19.82 -30.29
C ASP A 772 -47.21 18.48 -30.00
N GLU A 773 -45.89 18.50 -29.95
CA GLU A 773 -45.09 17.48 -29.23
C GLU A 773 -44.31 18.20 -28.13
N THR A 774 -45.06 18.79 -27.20
CA THR A 774 -44.63 18.99 -25.82
C THR A 774 -45.26 17.90 -24.94
N ASP A 775 -44.62 16.71 -24.86
CA ASP A 775 -44.51 15.89 -23.63
C ASP A 775 -43.86 14.51 -23.93
N ARG A 776 -42.58 14.35 -23.57
CA ARG A 776 -42.05 13.31 -22.66
C ARG A 776 -40.53 13.20 -22.67
#